data_AF-A0A952NWN5-F1
#
_entry.id   AF-A0A952NWN5-F1
#
_cell.length_a   1.000
_cell.length_b   1.000
_cell.length_c   1.000
_cell.angle_alpha   90.00
_cell.angle_beta   90.00
_cell.angle_gamma   90.00
#
_symmetry.space_group_name_H-M   'P 1'
#
loop_
_entity.id
_entity.type
_entity.pdbx_description
1 polymer ?
#
loop_
_entity_poly.entity_id
_entity_poly.type
_entity_poly.pdbx_seq_one_letter_code
_entity_poly.pdbx_strand_id
1 'polypeptide(L)'
;MNSRILATFFILCTALGCGKSGFNLDLGEEPSQEETPPVTRGAFSLGVNLSGLEIGGTIPGVLDTDYAAPTTASLDYYKSRGLKHIRLPINWERLQPGVNGPLDSDYLQIIEDLADAARTRQMFLLLDVHNSGRRTEGVIGSPAVPVTALADLWLRVAEHFADHTGIEGYDLMNEPHHISEATWVTAAQAAILAIRTEDDTKKIYVEGANWASSWNFESTNPTLHTLKDPKEKLVFSAHCYLDRDNSGSHFIWADEVAAGSSSPVGAAMNEDIGLVRLASFANWLEKHGFQGHIGEIGTGHENPAWLTALDRALNFAREKKLEVHYWAGGPRWGDYGYSVEAGVSGQADARQMAVLTKYTEPSVWPTRYLLSGPTRGTGGTPSAAFTVEYRGLLKANVTVTPNDGGQGGVFTPATLTLTPGFNPSGSFTYTPNGAKTHYITLSNSGGWTNPAPHAFSSQADLFMLTSVAPTNIFALRKIYAPYIGPLIRLARDVDGAQMDFGYTTNGELDRQAIVDWAGGDTAILRVIRWYDQSPAGAHMLPVYSNTALGFSSPRDYPLFRVNDGDGHPVIIFDANRADFESKLQNVTGHSILARANHRAGGRLLSAQFETYFNFLDDGGKWTLSMDTVNGPYEELDMGVVADQWHDYAGTFHAGTANGWKSFVDGGAQATATSINTSFSMSYGLNTYNVGYFRWWDASRWYGKVRELVLFDGVISDTLVQDFHLDTDSYYATPLTPLPVSTNPVIIPMMGPVMPTTYKGVNLSGLEYNSVKGYPNYDYALPSAAEIDYFAAKGMTLIRLPFDSDRLQPRRFGALNPGFLKVIDDLVQQARMRGMWVVLDPHTYGYLKDDDGTDRVIGVDPLMPSAALADFWSRLAGVYINQPNVIFGLMNEPHNQTAAQWKAVAVDSINAIRATGSTHLILVPGTWWSGAHSWIASGNAAEWSGFSDVNFAYEVHQYLDSDSSGTHAECHPGVSARLDDFMTWVKNENAKGFLGEFGWSQDASCPAEVSAFMTKLGDTDAWMGWSYWTAGPWMDNYMFSVQPTGLGTGTVVDKPPLTVLQSNL
;
A
#
# COMPACT_ATOMS: atom_id res chain seq x y z
N MET A 1 -18.62 12.26 -68.10
CA MET A 1 -19.38 13.33 -68.80
C MET A 1 -20.11 14.17 -67.76
N ASN A 2 -19.63 15.39 -67.58
CA ASN A 2 -20.30 16.65 -67.22
C ASN A 2 -21.44 16.72 -66.17
N SER A 3 -21.09 17.41 -65.09
CA SER A 3 -21.63 18.73 -64.69
C SER A 3 -22.90 18.83 -63.84
N ARG A 4 -22.85 19.86 -62.96
CA ARG A 4 -23.87 20.49 -62.10
C ARG A 4 -23.87 19.87 -60.70
N ILE A 5 -23.53 20.58 -59.62
CA ILE A 5 -24.10 21.86 -59.17
C ILE A 5 -23.04 22.64 -58.36
N LEU A 6 -22.88 23.92 -58.69
CA LEU A 6 -22.03 24.91 -58.00
C LEU A 6 -22.87 26.20 -57.90
N ALA A 7 -23.27 26.57 -56.68
CA ALA A 7 -23.78 27.86 -56.19
C ALA A 7 -24.37 27.57 -54.81
N THR A 8 -23.83 28.03 -53.68
CA THR A 8 -23.96 29.41 -53.19
C THR A 8 -23.29 29.43 -51.81
N PHE A 9 -22.34 30.34 -51.56
CA PHE A 9 -22.08 31.05 -50.29
C PHE A 9 -20.66 31.63 -50.33
N PHE A 10 -20.52 32.76 -51.03
CA PHE A 10 -19.41 33.69 -50.84
C PHE A 10 -19.99 35.11 -50.94
N ILE A 11 -20.54 35.60 -49.82
CA ILE A 11 -20.82 37.01 -49.57
C ILE A 11 -20.48 37.28 -48.10
N LEU A 12 -19.24 37.66 -47.82
CA LEU A 12 -18.84 38.75 -46.91
C LEU A 12 -17.31 38.72 -46.75
N CYS A 13 -16.57 39.38 -47.64
CA CYS A 13 -15.25 39.94 -47.33
C CYS A 13 -14.79 40.84 -48.48
N THR A 14 -15.50 41.96 -48.67
CA THR A 14 -15.01 43.13 -49.40
C THR A 14 -15.40 44.40 -48.63
N ALA A 15 -14.84 44.54 -47.44
CA ALA A 15 -14.65 45.84 -46.82
C ALA A 15 -13.30 45.78 -46.08
N LEU A 16 -12.33 46.58 -46.54
CA LEU A 16 -10.96 46.77 -46.04
C LEU A 16 -9.84 46.08 -46.86
N GLY A 17 -9.55 46.68 -48.02
CA GLY A 17 -8.19 47.15 -48.36
C GLY A 17 -7.07 46.13 -48.60
N CYS A 18 -6.79 45.89 -49.89
CA CYS A 18 -5.52 45.56 -50.53
C CYS A 18 -4.21 45.45 -49.72
N GLY A 19 -3.41 44.44 -50.08
CA GLY A 19 -1.95 44.57 -50.13
C GLY A 19 -1.17 43.31 -50.50
N LYS A 20 -0.82 43.17 -51.80
CA LYS A 20 0.42 42.61 -52.43
C LYS A 20 1.08 41.36 -51.77
N SER A 21 1.43 40.27 -52.47
CA SER A 21 1.99 40.13 -53.81
C SER A 21 2.23 38.65 -54.17
N GLY A 22 2.08 38.28 -55.45
CA GLY A 22 2.95 37.30 -56.12
C GLY A 22 2.43 35.87 -56.32
N PHE A 23 1.45 35.68 -57.21
CA PHE A 23 1.26 34.40 -57.90
C PHE A 23 1.83 34.53 -59.32
N ASN A 24 2.78 33.67 -59.68
CA ASN A 24 3.15 33.39 -61.07
C ASN A 24 2.81 31.91 -61.32
N LEU A 25 1.88 31.66 -62.24
CA LEU A 25 1.56 30.35 -62.78
C LEU A 25 2.52 30.08 -63.92
N ASP A 26 3.37 29.06 -63.77
CA ASP A 26 4.06 28.44 -64.90
C ASP A 26 3.39 27.10 -65.20
N LEU A 27 3.00 26.93 -66.47
CA LEU A 27 2.40 25.73 -67.02
C LEU A 27 3.43 25.12 -67.97
N GLY A 28 4.15 24.08 -67.51
CA GLY A 28 5.20 23.45 -68.31
C GLY A 28 5.50 22.01 -67.91
N GLU A 29 5.18 21.12 -68.86
CA GLU A 29 5.69 19.76 -69.12
C GLU A 29 5.23 18.57 -68.24
N GLU A 30 4.89 17.48 -68.95
CA GLU A 30 4.48 16.19 -68.40
C GLU A 30 5.61 15.56 -67.59
N PRO A 31 5.35 14.96 -66.41
CA PRO A 31 6.38 14.27 -65.68
C PRO A 31 6.70 12.95 -66.36
N SER A 32 7.97 12.84 -66.79
CA SER A 32 8.69 11.59 -66.92
C SER A 32 8.47 10.70 -65.70
N GLN A 33 8.49 9.38 -65.90
CA GLN A 33 8.41 8.40 -64.81
C GLN A 33 9.46 8.70 -63.73
N GLU A 34 9.03 9.35 -62.65
CA GLU A 34 9.83 9.49 -61.44
C GLU A 34 9.82 8.15 -60.71
N GLU A 35 11.02 7.63 -60.49
CA GLU A 35 11.29 6.56 -59.55
C GLU A 35 10.64 6.91 -58.20
N THR A 36 9.98 5.92 -57.59
CA THR A 36 9.36 6.06 -56.27
C THR A 36 10.38 6.62 -55.27
N PRO A 37 10.04 7.66 -54.49
CA PRO A 37 10.92 8.16 -53.45
C PRO A 37 11.27 7.02 -52.48
N PRO A 38 12.49 6.98 -51.92
CA PRO A 38 12.87 5.95 -50.97
C PRO A 38 11.94 6.01 -49.74
N VAL A 39 11.24 4.91 -49.49
CA VAL A 39 10.38 4.69 -48.31
C VAL A 39 11.20 4.98 -47.05
N THR A 40 10.88 6.07 -46.34
CA THR A 40 11.52 6.37 -45.05
C THR A 40 10.85 5.53 -43.97
N ARG A 41 11.15 4.21 -43.94
CA ARG A 41 10.75 3.38 -42.80
C ARG A 41 11.44 3.92 -41.54
N GLY A 42 10.69 4.03 -40.45
CA GLY A 42 11.18 4.46 -39.13
C GLY A 42 12.32 3.58 -38.62
N ALA A 43 12.87 3.92 -37.46
CA ALA A 43 13.84 3.06 -36.77
C ALA A 43 13.11 2.08 -35.85
N PHE A 44 13.69 0.89 -35.65
CA PHE A 44 13.21 -0.02 -34.61
C PHE A 44 13.29 0.67 -33.23
N SER A 45 12.19 0.61 -32.49
CA SER A 45 12.13 1.01 -31.08
C SER A 45 11.43 -0.10 -30.29
N LEU A 46 11.81 -0.22 -29.01
CA LEU A 46 11.16 -1.13 -28.08
C LEU A 46 10.71 -0.36 -26.84
N GLY A 47 9.43 -0.47 -26.55
CA GLY A 47 8.72 0.10 -25.42
C GLY A 47 7.94 -0.95 -24.65
N VAL A 48 7.12 -0.50 -23.71
CA VAL A 48 6.27 -1.35 -22.87
C VAL A 48 4.90 -0.70 -22.67
N ASN A 49 3.84 -1.51 -22.62
CA ASN A 49 2.53 -1.06 -22.20
C ASN A 49 2.52 -0.91 -20.67
N LEU A 50 2.09 0.24 -20.14
CA LEU A 50 1.82 0.40 -18.71
C LEU A 50 0.31 0.46 -18.48
N SER A 51 -0.27 -0.72 -18.29
CA SER A 51 -1.70 -0.90 -18.00
C SER A 51 -2.03 -0.45 -16.58
N GLY A 52 -3.28 -0.06 -16.36
CA GLY A 52 -3.79 0.29 -15.04
C GLY A 52 -4.92 1.31 -15.07
N LEU A 53 -4.90 2.24 -16.04
CA LEU A 53 -5.91 3.29 -16.16
C LEU A 53 -7.17 2.83 -16.89
N GLU A 54 -7.05 1.80 -17.73
CA GLU A 54 -8.12 1.21 -18.52
C GLU A 54 -8.90 0.10 -17.79
N ILE A 55 -8.27 -0.57 -16.82
CA ILE A 55 -8.82 -1.73 -16.12
C ILE A 55 -9.90 -1.37 -15.09
N GLY A 56 -10.56 -2.38 -14.52
CA GLY A 56 -11.59 -2.21 -13.49
C GLY A 56 -12.99 -2.10 -14.07
N GLY A 57 -13.89 -3.00 -13.63
CA GLY A 57 -15.26 -3.09 -14.19
C GLY A 57 -16.20 -1.96 -13.78
N THR A 58 -15.83 -1.15 -12.78
CA THR A 58 -16.61 0.02 -12.35
C THR A 58 -16.22 1.25 -13.15
N ILE A 59 -17.20 1.90 -13.78
CA ILE A 59 -17.04 3.13 -14.56
C ILE A 59 -17.99 4.20 -13.98
N PRO A 60 -17.51 5.40 -13.60
CA PRO A 60 -16.12 5.88 -13.75
C PRO A 60 -15.12 5.19 -12.80
N GLY A 61 -15.59 4.63 -11.68
CA GLY A 61 -14.74 3.97 -10.69
C GLY A 61 -13.88 4.96 -9.88
N VAL A 62 -13.17 4.46 -8.88
CA VAL A 62 -12.31 5.23 -7.97
C VAL A 62 -10.86 4.81 -8.15
N LEU A 63 -9.96 5.79 -8.34
CA LEU A 63 -8.51 5.57 -8.40
C LEU A 63 -8.03 4.85 -7.14
N ASP A 64 -7.10 3.91 -7.30
CA ASP A 64 -6.55 3.04 -6.27
C ASP A 64 -7.56 2.08 -5.61
N THR A 65 -8.81 2.06 -6.07
CA THR A 65 -9.80 1.03 -5.74
C THR A 65 -10.12 0.16 -6.95
N ASP A 66 -10.72 0.76 -7.98
CA ASP A 66 -11.20 0.07 -9.18
C ASP A 66 -10.12 -0.01 -10.27
N TYR A 67 -9.28 1.02 -10.37
CA TYR A 67 -8.17 1.13 -11.32
C TYR A 67 -6.95 1.78 -10.64
N ALA A 68 -5.79 1.85 -11.29
CA ALA A 68 -4.61 2.49 -10.70
C ALA A 68 -3.70 3.11 -11.78
N ALA A 69 -3.11 4.26 -11.46
CA ALA A 69 -2.15 4.90 -12.35
C ALA A 69 -0.76 4.23 -12.22
N PRO A 70 0.00 4.07 -13.31
CA PRO A 70 1.42 3.80 -13.24
C PRO A 70 2.14 4.85 -12.37
N THR A 71 3.12 4.42 -11.59
CA THR A 71 3.83 5.31 -10.67
C THR A 71 5.11 5.87 -11.29
N THR A 72 5.64 6.94 -10.71
CA THR A 72 6.98 7.45 -11.03
C THR A 72 8.08 6.39 -10.83
N ALA A 73 7.93 5.52 -9.83
CA ALA A 73 8.82 4.39 -9.60
C ALA A 73 8.75 3.35 -10.73
N SER A 74 7.57 3.09 -11.29
CA SER A 74 7.41 2.25 -12.48
C SER A 74 8.12 2.88 -13.68
N LEU A 75 7.97 4.19 -13.92
CA LEU A 75 8.70 4.89 -14.99
C LEU A 75 10.23 4.80 -14.80
N ASP A 76 10.74 5.02 -13.59
CA ASP A 76 12.17 4.91 -13.28
C ASP A 76 12.69 3.48 -13.49
N TYR A 77 11.89 2.48 -13.12
CA TYR A 77 12.19 1.07 -13.39
C TYR A 77 12.37 0.81 -14.89
N TYR A 78 11.38 1.12 -15.73
CA TYR A 78 11.44 0.87 -17.17
C TYR A 78 12.53 1.68 -17.87
N LYS A 79 12.71 2.95 -17.48
CA LYS A 79 13.81 3.80 -17.98
C LYS A 79 15.18 3.15 -17.74
N SER A 80 15.42 2.63 -16.54
CA SER A 80 16.72 2.03 -16.21
C SER A 80 17.04 0.78 -17.06
N ARG A 81 16.00 0.10 -17.57
CA ARG A 81 16.07 -1.02 -18.52
C ARG A 81 16.10 -0.57 -19.98
N GLY A 82 16.16 0.73 -20.25
CA GLY A 82 16.23 1.32 -21.58
C GLY A 82 14.88 1.41 -22.32
N LEU A 83 13.77 1.05 -21.66
CA LEU A 83 12.42 1.15 -22.22
C LEU A 83 11.91 2.57 -21.99
N LYS A 84 11.96 3.41 -23.04
CA LYS A 84 11.62 4.85 -22.97
C LYS A 84 10.29 5.21 -23.63
N HIS A 85 9.75 4.33 -24.45
CA HIS A 85 8.47 4.47 -25.12
C HIS A 85 7.42 3.69 -24.33
N ILE A 86 6.37 4.36 -23.90
CA ILE A 86 5.33 3.82 -23.04
C ILE A 86 4.00 3.93 -23.77
N ARG A 87 3.39 2.81 -24.12
CA ARG A 87 1.98 2.79 -24.53
C ARG A 87 1.13 2.82 -23.25
N LEU A 88 0.24 3.80 -23.14
CA LEU A 88 -0.60 4.03 -21.98
C LEU A 88 -2.07 3.74 -22.36
N PRO A 89 -2.57 2.52 -22.08
CA PRO A 89 -3.98 2.22 -22.17
C PRO A 89 -4.82 3.15 -21.28
N ILE A 90 -5.83 3.79 -21.86
CA ILE A 90 -6.78 4.68 -21.18
C ILE A 90 -8.22 4.29 -21.56
N ASN A 91 -9.15 4.46 -20.62
CA ASN A 91 -10.57 4.13 -20.84
C ASN A 91 -11.33 5.37 -21.38
N TRP A 92 -12.02 5.21 -22.52
CA TRP A 92 -12.79 6.29 -23.16
C TRP A 92 -13.96 6.75 -22.28
N GLU A 93 -14.68 5.86 -21.60
CA GLU A 93 -15.79 6.27 -20.74
C GLU A 93 -15.32 7.08 -19.52
N ARG A 94 -14.13 6.80 -18.98
CA ARG A 94 -13.53 7.64 -17.92
C ARG A 94 -13.05 8.96 -18.46
N LEU A 95 -12.33 8.94 -19.58
CA LEU A 95 -11.78 10.15 -20.20
C LEU A 95 -12.88 11.09 -20.72
N GLN A 96 -13.97 10.55 -21.26
CA GLN A 96 -15.10 11.30 -21.80
C GLN A 96 -16.41 10.62 -21.36
N PRO A 97 -16.99 11.03 -20.20
CA PRO A 97 -18.16 10.36 -19.61
C PRO A 97 -19.40 10.31 -20.49
N GLY A 98 -19.62 11.33 -21.33
CA GLY A 98 -20.71 11.37 -22.30
C GLY A 98 -20.19 11.44 -23.73
N VAL A 99 -20.85 10.74 -24.66
CA VAL A 99 -20.58 10.86 -26.10
C VAL A 99 -20.67 12.33 -26.54
N ASN A 100 -19.63 12.85 -27.19
CA ASN A 100 -19.49 14.25 -27.59
C ASN A 100 -19.50 15.27 -26.43
N GLY A 101 -19.32 14.80 -25.19
CA GLY A 101 -19.25 15.63 -23.99
C GLY A 101 -17.83 16.18 -23.73
N PRO A 102 -17.66 16.99 -22.67
CA PRO A 102 -16.32 17.40 -22.24
C PRO A 102 -15.50 16.19 -21.77
N LEU A 103 -14.17 16.36 -21.77
CA LEU A 103 -13.28 15.43 -21.08
C LEU A 103 -13.47 15.55 -19.57
N ASP A 104 -13.34 14.44 -18.85
CA ASP A 104 -13.33 14.44 -17.39
C ASP A 104 -12.02 15.06 -16.87
N SER A 105 -12.14 16.11 -16.06
CA SER A 105 -10.97 16.87 -15.61
C SER A 105 -10.05 16.08 -14.69
N ASP A 106 -10.60 15.20 -13.85
CA ASP A 106 -9.83 14.47 -12.86
C ASP A 106 -9.05 13.33 -13.53
N TYR A 107 -9.70 12.59 -14.44
CA TYR A 107 -9.04 11.56 -15.23
C TYR A 107 -8.01 12.14 -16.20
N LEU A 108 -8.30 13.30 -16.80
CA LEU A 108 -7.36 14.01 -17.67
C LEU A 108 -6.11 14.49 -16.91
N GLN A 109 -6.28 15.00 -15.68
CA GLN A 109 -5.16 15.43 -14.84
C GLN A 109 -4.21 14.27 -14.50
N ILE A 110 -4.74 13.06 -14.27
CA ILE A 110 -3.90 11.86 -14.03
C ILE A 110 -3.00 11.57 -15.24
N ILE A 111 -3.54 11.69 -16.45
CA ILE A 111 -2.79 11.49 -17.69
C ILE A 111 -1.72 12.58 -17.85
N GLU A 112 -2.06 13.83 -17.56
CA GLU A 112 -1.15 14.97 -17.64
C GLU A 112 0.02 14.84 -16.65
N ASP A 113 -0.26 14.53 -15.38
CA ASP A 113 0.76 14.31 -14.35
C ASP A 113 1.73 13.17 -14.76
N LEU A 114 1.21 12.08 -15.34
CA LEU A 114 2.03 10.98 -15.83
C LEU A 114 2.85 11.38 -17.06
N ALA A 115 2.29 12.18 -17.96
CA ALA A 115 2.99 12.70 -19.13
C ALA A 115 4.14 13.62 -18.72
N ASP A 116 3.94 14.47 -17.72
CA ASP A 116 4.99 15.32 -17.16
C ASP A 116 6.08 14.51 -16.45
N ALA A 117 5.68 13.49 -15.68
CA ALA A 117 6.60 12.56 -15.06
C ALA A 117 7.45 11.79 -16.09
N ALA A 118 6.86 11.40 -17.24
CA ALA A 118 7.58 10.77 -18.34
C ALA A 118 8.52 11.77 -19.03
N ARG A 119 8.04 12.99 -19.32
CA ARG A 119 8.82 14.06 -19.97
C ARG A 119 10.09 14.40 -19.18
N THR A 120 9.96 14.62 -17.87
CA THR A 120 11.10 14.90 -16.97
C THR A 120 12.12 13.76 -16.95
N ARG A 121 11.67 12.53 -17.23
CA ARG A 121 12.50 11.33 -17.37
C ARG A 121 13.04 11.10 -18.77
N GLN A 122 12.74 11.96 -19.75
CA GLN A 122 13.07 11.73 -21.17
C GLN A 122 12.46 10.42 -21.70
N MET A 123 11.24 10.14 -21.25
CA MET A 123 10.38 9.07 -21.73
C MET A 123 9.20 9.70 -22.46
N PHE A 124 8.50 8.88 -23.24
CA PHE A 124 7.39 9.31 -24.08
C PHE A 124 6.17 8.43 -23.85
N LEU A 125 4.99 9.05 -23.84
CA LEU A 125 3.72 8.34 -23.76
C LEU A 125 3.02 8.33 -25.12
N LEU A 126 2.62 7.14 -25.55
CA LEU A 126 1.65 6.89 -26.61
C LEU A 126 0.29 6.65 -25.95
N LEU A 127 -0.64 7.60 -26.10
CA LEU A 127 -1.98 7.48 -25.50
C LEU A 127 -2.82 6.50 -26.32
N ASP A 128 -3.32 5.45 -25.68
CA ASP A 128 -4.11 4.39 -26.33
C ASP A 128 -5.53 4.33 -25.79
N VAL A 129 -6.52 4.69 -26.62
CA VAL A 129 -7.93 4.56 -26.24
C VAL A 129 -8.32 3.08 -26.26
N HIS A 130 -8.35 2.47 -25.08
CA HIS A 130 -8.36 1.02 -24.91
C HIS A 130 -9.77 0.42 -24.91
N ASN A 131 -10.53 0.67 -25.98
CA ASN A 131 -11.98 0.49 -26.01
C ASN A 131 -12.50 -0.49 -27.07
N SER A 132 -11.64 -1.15 -27.85
CA SER A 132 -12.04 -2.25 -28.76
C SER A 132 -13.14 -1.87 -29.76
N GLY A 133 -13.11 -0.63 -30.23
CA GLY A 133 -14.04 -0.07 -31.22
C GLY A 133 -15.44 0.24 -30.69
N ARG A 134 -15.63 0.39 -29.37
CA ARG A 134 -16.95 0.62 -28.77
C ARG A 134 -16.92 1.51 -27.54
N ARG A 135 -18.12 1.94 -27.13
CA ARG A 135 -18.40 2.43 -25.78
C ARG A 135 -19.54 1.62 -25.16
N THR A 136 -19.82 1.88 -23.89
CA THR A 136 -20.99 1.37 -23.18
C THR A 136 -22.30 1.63 -23.93
N GLU A 137 -22.42 2.75 -24.64
CA GLU A 137 -23.61 3.10 -25.43
C GLU A 137 -23.74 2.30 -26.75
N GLY A 138 -22.65 1.71 -27.26
CA GLY A 138 -22.67 0.89 -28.47
C GLY A 138 -21.33 0.84 -29.25
N VAL A 139 -21.31 0.04 -30.31
CA VAL A 139 -20.19 -0.03 -31.27
C VAL A 139 -20.16 1.23 -32.13
N ILE A 140 -18.95 1.68 -32.50
CA ILE A 140 -18.77 2.83 -33.39
C ILE A 140 -19.49 2.60 -34.73
N GLY A 141 -20.19 3.62 -35.22
CA GLY A 141 -21.05 3.57 -36.41
C GLY A 141 -22.51 3.22 -36.10
N SER A 142 -22.84 2.88 -34.86
CA SER A 142 -24.22 2.81 -34.40
C SER A 142 -24.85 4.21 -34.26
N PRO A 143 -26.20 4.33 -34.17
CA PRO A 143 -26.84 5.61 -33.90
C PRO A 143 -26.43 6.24 -32.56
N ALA A 144 -26.09 5.43 -31.55
CA ALA A 144 -25.69 5.91 -30.22
C ALA A 144 -24.22 6.36 -30.17
N VAL A 145 -23.35 5.71 -30.96
CA VAL A 145 -21.93 6.05 -31.08
C VAL A 145 -21.60 6.25 -32.57
N PRO A 146 -22.00 7.40 -33.17
CA PRO A 146 -21.71 7.67 -34.57
C PRO A 146 -20.19 7.76 -34.81
N VAL A 147 -19.75 7.59 -36.05
CA VAL A 147 -18.30 7.68 -36.41
C VAL A 147 -17.67 9.02 -36.01
N THR A 148 -18.47 10.09 -35.93
CA THR A 148 -18.03 11.42 -35.47
C THR A 148 -17.72 11.48 -33.98
N ALA A 149 -18.21 10.54 -33.17
CA ALA A 149 -17.91 10.50 -31.73
C ALA A 149 -16.43 10.26 -31.44
N LEU A 150 -15.80 9.36 -32.21
CA LEU A 150 -14.35 9.14 -32.10
C LEU A 150 -13.57 10.40 -32.52
N ALA A 151 -14.06 11.12 -33.54
CA ALA A 151 -13.44 12.36 -33.99
C ALA A 151 -13.57 13.48 -32.95
N ASP A 152 -14.71 13.60 -32.26
CA ASP A 152 -14.89 14.57 -31.17
C ASP A 152 -13.97 14.27 -29.97
N LEU A 153 -13.88 13.01 -29.55
CA LEU A 153 -12.93 12.62 -28.50
C LEU A 153 -11.51 13.09 -28.85
N TRP A 154 -11.03 12.69 -30.03
CA TRP A 154 -9.66 12.94 -30.43
C TRP A 154 -9.38 14.41 -30.74
N LEU A 155 -10.37 15.18 -31.18
CA LEU A 155 -10.27 16.64 -31.27
C LEU A 155 -9.90 17.25 -29.91
N ARG A 156 -10.64 16.87 -28.85
CA ARG A 156 -10.45 17.42 -27.50
C ARG A 156 -9.14 16.96 -26.87
N VAL A 157 -8.76 15.70 -27.08
CA VAL A 157 -7.47 15.17 -26.60
C VAL A 157 -6.31 15.87 -27.30
N ALA A 158 -6.41 16.11 -28.61
CA ALA A 158 -5.41 16.85 -29.36
C ALA A 158 -5.34 18.32 -28.91
N GLU A 159 -6.48 18.99 -28.73
CA GLU A 159 -6.55 20.36 -28.20
C GLU A 159 -5.79 20.50 -26.86
N HIS A 160 -5.92 19.51 -25.97
CA HIS A 160 -5.25 19.54 -24.67
C HIS A 160 -3.75 19.21 -24.74
N PHE A 161 -3.36 18.22 -25.55
CA PHE A 161 -1.99 17.68 -25.52
C PHE A 161 -1.11 18.08 -26.71
N ALA A 162 -1.57 18.91 -27.65
CA ALA A 162 -0.83 19.31 -28.85
C ALA A 162 0.59 19.85 -28.55
N ASP A 163 0.74 20.62 -27.46
CA ASP A 163 2.04 21.20 -27.07
C ASP A 163 2.80 20.36 -26.01
N HIS A 164 2.20 19.28 -25.50
CA HIS A 164 2.79 18.49 -24.42
C HIS A 164 3.87 17.53 -24.94
N THR A 165 5.15 17.86 -24.71
CA THR A 165 6.29 17.10 -25.26
C THR A 165 6.53 15.73 -24.62
N GLY A 166 5.82 15.40 -23.54
CA GLY A 166 5.78 14.05 -22.97
C GLY A 166 4.90 13.06 -23.74
N ILE A 167 4.07 13.55 -24.67
CA ILE A 167 3.21 12.71 -25.52
C ILE A 167 3.86 12.57 -26.91
N GLU A 168 4.17 11.34 -27.35
CA GLU A 168 4.76 11.10 -28.68
C GLU A 168 3.72 10.85 -29.78
N GLY A 169 2.52 10.42 -29.41
CA GLY A 169 1.49 10.07 -30.38
C GLY A 169 0.18 9.63 -29.76
N TYR A 170 -0.74 9.33 -30.67
CA TYR A 170 -2.12 8.97 -30.38
C TYR A 170 -2.45 7.63 -31.05
N ASP A 171 -2.71 6.59 -30.26
CA ASP A 171 -3.21 5.30 -30.72
C ASP A 171 -4.73 5.30 -30.65
N LEU A 172 -5.35 5.38 -31.84
CA LEU A 172 -6.72 5.86 -31.96
C LEU A 172 -7.74 4.99 -31.23
N MET A 173 -7.48 3.68 -31.19
CA MET A 173 -8.39 2.68 -30.63
C MET A 173 -7.69 1.34 -30.54
N ASN A 174 -7.59 0.79 -29.34
CA ASN A 174 -7.17 -0.59 -29.14
C ASN A 174 -8.12 -1.58 -29.82
N GLU A 175 -7.60 -2.58 -30.52
CA GLU A 175 -8.24 -3.79 -31.04
C GLU A 175 -9.69 -3.65 -31.56
N PRO A 176 -9.96 -2.85 -32.61
CA PRO A 176 -11.29 -2.81 -33.22
C PRO A 176 -11.75 -4.21 -33.67
N HIS A 177 -12.86 -4.69 -33.11
CA HIS A 177 -13.40 -6.02 -33.45
C HIS A 177 -14.93 -6.05 -33.41
N HIS A 178 -15.52 -6.97 -34.17
CA HIS A 178 -16.97 -7.00 -34.48
C HIS A 178 -17.52 -5.70 -35.09
N ILE A 179 -16.65 -4.91 -35.72
CA ILE A 179 -16.97 -3.74 -36.55
C ILE A 179 -16.49 -4.03 -37.97
N SER A 180 -17.24 -3.60 -39.00
CA SER A 180 -16.78 -3.78 -40.38
C SER A 180 -15.59 -2.86 -40.67
N GLU A 181 -14.62 -3.33 -41.45
CA GLU A 181 -13.43 -2.54 -41.82
C GLU A 181 -13.84 -1.19 -42.44
N ALA A 182 -14.84 -1.17 -43.32
CA ALA A 182 -15.32 0.07 -43.94
C ALA A 182 -15.83 1.12 -42.92
N THR A 183 -16.51 0.66 -41.85
CA THR A 183 -16.97 1.55 -40.77
C THR A 183 -15.78 2.05 -39.96
N TRP A 184 -14.84 1.17 -39.65
CA TRP A 184 -13.61 1.53 -38.94
C TRP A 184 -12.76 2.55 -39.73
N VAL A 185 -12.51 2.31 -41.02
CA VAL A 185 -11.81 3.26 -41.90
C VAL A 185 -12.48 4.63 -41.90
N THR A 186 -13.82 4.66 -41.93
CA THR A 186 -14.57 5.92 -41.88
C THR A 186 -14.37 6.65 -40.55
N ALA A 187 -14.43 5.93 -39.42
CA ALA A 187 -14.21 6.51 -38.09
C ALA A 187 -12.77 6.98 -37.88
N ALA A 188 -11.78 6.16 -38.23
CA ALA A 188 -10.37 6.49 -38.15
C ALA A 188 -10.03 7.71 -39.02
N GLN A 189 -10.55 7.78 -40.26
CA GLN A 189 -10.33 8.93 -41.13
C GLN A 189 -10.89 10.24 -40.53
N ALA A 190 -12.07 10.17 -39.89
CA ALA A 190 -12.67 11.32 -39.23
C ALA A 190 -11.82 11.78 -38.04
N ALA A 191 -11.33 10.84 -37.22
CA ALA A 191 -10.45 11.15 -36.09
C ALA A 191 -9.11 11.74 -36.52
N ILE A 192 -8.48 11.18 -37.56
CA ILE A 192 -7.22 11.73 -38.13
C ILE A 192 -7.40 13.19 -38.53
N LEU A 193 -8.46 13.51 -39.28
CA LEU A 193 -8.70 14.87 -39.74
C LEU A 193 -9.01 15.83 -38.58
N ALA A 194 -9.71 15.36 -37.54
CA ALA A 194 -9.99 16.14 -36.34
C ALA A 194 -8.71 16.42 -35.52
N ILE A 195 -7.85 15.42 -35.30
CA ILE A 195 -6.55 15.64 -34.64
C ILE A 195 -5.74 16.68 -35.41
N ARG A 196 -5.72 16.62 -36.75
CA ARG A 196 -4.95 17.55 -37.57
C ARG A 196 -5.47 18.99 -37.60
N THR A 197 -6.60 19.30 -36.97
CA THR A 197 -6.97 20.70 -36.73
C THR A 197 -6.20 21.32 -35.56
N GLU A 198 -5.80 20.51 -34.58
CA GLU A 198 -5.13 20.97 -33.34
C GLU A 198 -3.64 20.58 -33.28
N ASP A 199 -3.26 19.41 -33.82
CA ASP A 199 -1.90 18.87 -33.75
C ASP A 199 -1.39 18.36 -35.10
N ASP A 200 -0.41 19.06 -35.67
CA ASP A 200 0.28 18.65 -36.90
C ASP A 200 1.65 18.01 -36.70
N THR A 201 2.03 17.81 -35.44
CA THR A 201 3.37 17.37 -35.04
C THR A 201 3.40 15.88 -34.70
N LYS A 202 2.42 15.36 -33.96
CA LYS A 202 2.47 14.01 -33.41
C LYS A 202 2.08 12.93 -34.40
N LYS A 203 2.61 11.72 -34.17
CA LYS A 203 2.22 10.51 -34.92
C LYS A 203 0.82 10.08 -34.53
N ILE A 204 0.09 9.53 -35.50
CA ILE A 204 -1.21 8.90 -35.25
C ILE A 204 -1.07 7.42 -35.60
N TYR A 205 -1.31 6.58 -34.60
CA TYR A 205 -1.27 5.13 -34.69
C TYR A 205 -2.68 4.63 -35.00
N VAL A 206 -2.80 3.81 -36.04
CA VAL A 206 -4.08 3.28 -36.51
C VAL A 206 -4.03 1.77 -36.51
N GLU A 207 -4.78 1.17 -35.59
CA GLU A 207 -4.95 -0.28 -35.52
C GLU A 207 -5.85 -0.83 -36.63
N GLY A 208 -5.69 -2.12 -36.93
CA GLY A 208 -6.52 -2.85 -37.87
C GLY A 208 -7.80 -3.44 -37.25
N ALA A 209 -8.77 -3.78 -38.10
CA ALA A 209 -9.90 -4.60 -37.70
C ALA A 209 -9.44 -6.02 -37.29
N ASN A 210 -10.34 -6.80 -36.68
CA ASN A 210 -10.08 -8.16 -36.21
C ASN A 210 -8.97 -8.20 -35.15
N TRP A 211 -9.19 -7.44 -34.07
CA TRP A 211 -8.26 -7.33 -32.93
C TRP A 211 -6.85 -6.90 -33.34
N ALA A 212 -6.77 -6.05 -34.37
CA ALA A 212 -5.50 -5.61 -34.98
C ALA A 212 -4.53 -6.75 -35.33
N SER A 213 -5.01 -7.97 -35.55
CA SER A 213 -4.14 -9.15 -35.57
C SER A 213 -3.13 -9.13 -36.74
N SER A 214 -1.85 -9.36 -36.44
CA SER A 214 -0.78 -9.27 -37.42
C SER A 214 -0.75 -10.43 -38.43
N TRP A 215 -1.24 -11.61 -38.05
CA TRP A 215 -1.00 -12.87 -38.78
C TRP A 215 -1.82 -13.05 -40.06
N ASN A 216 -2.85 -12.24 -40.27
CA ASN A 216 -3.70 -12.23 -41.45
C ASN A 216 -4.10 -10.80 -41.87
N PHE A 217 -3.27 -9.83 -41.49
CA PHE A 217 -3.57 -8.39 -41.53
C PHE A 217 -4.08 -7.90 -42.89
N GLU A 218 -3.45 -8.31 -44.00
CA GLU A 218 -3.86 -7.89 -45.35
C GLU A 218 -5.29 -8.36 -45.71
N SER A 219 -5.68 -9.55 -45.26
CA SER A 219 -6.99 -10.12 -45.58
C SER A 219 -8.12 -9.49 -44.78
N THR A 220 -7.83 -9.03 -43.55
CA THR A 220 -8.78 -8.38 -42.65
C THR A 220 -8.81 -6.87 -42.82
N ASN A 221 -7.77 -6.29 -43.44
CA ASN A 221 -7.61 -4.85 -43.67
C ASN A 221 -7.32 -4.49 -45.14
N PRO A 222 -8.17 -4.90 -46.11
CA PRO A 222 -7.91 -4.68 -47.54
C PRO A 222 -7.93 -3.21 -47.96
N THR A 223 -8.57 -2.31 -47.21
CA THR A 223 -8.76 -0.89 -47.56
C THR A 223 -8.18 0.11 -46.56
N LEU A 224 -7.66 -0.35 -45.42
CA LEU A 224 -7.07 0.51 -44.39
C LEU A 224 -5.94 1.43 -44.92
N HIS A 225 -5.17 0.98 -45.91
CA HIS A 225 -4.11 1.76 -46.58
C HIS A 225 -4.63 3.01 -47.32
N THR A 226 -5.94 3.15 -47.49
CA THR A 226 -6.56 4.30 -48.17
C THR A 226 -6.66 5.54 -47.29
N LEU A 227 -6.46 5.41 -45.97
CA LEU A 227 -6.45 6.53 -45.02
C LEU A 227 -5.43 7.60 -45.43
N LYS A 228 -5.80 8.86 -45.22
CA LYS A 228 -5.00 10.04 -45.56
C LYS A 228 -4.77 10.89 -44.32
N ASP A 229 -3.49 11.15 -44.04
CA ASP A 229 -3.06 12.18 -43.12
C ASP A 229 -2.41 13.31 -43.93
N PRO A 230 -2.97 14.54 -43.90
CA PRO A 230 -2.37 15.72 -44.52
C PRO A 230 -0.93 16.02 -44.07
N LYS A 231 -0.47 15.44 -42.96
CA LYS A 231 0.87 15.62 -42.41
C LYS A 231 1.79 14.42 -42.60
N GLU A 232 1.31 13.36 -43.26
CA GLU A 232 2.09 12.15 -43.62
C GLU A 232 2.77 11.46 -42.42
N LYS A 233 2.12 11.43 -41.25
CA LYS A 233 2.64 10.85 -39.99
C LYS A 233 1.78 9.70 -39.44
N LEU A 234 1.14 8.94 -40.33
CA LEU A 234 0.45 7.72 -39.94
C LEU A 234 1.44 6.59 -39.68
N VAL A 235 1.17 5.85 -38.61
CA VAL A 235 1.79 4.57 -38.29
C VAL A 235 0.68 3.54 -38.16
N PHE A 236 0.77 2.41 -38.86
CA PHE A 236 -0.20 1.34 -38.67
C PHE A 236 0.24 0.46 -37.50
N SER A 237 -0.71 0.03 -36.69
CA SER A 237 -0.48 -0.76 -35.47
C SER A 237 -1.15 -2.14 -35.58
N ALA A 238 -0.43 -3.20 -35.18
CA ALA A 238 -0.94 -4.58 -35.17
C ALA A 238 -0.52 -5.32 -33.90
N HIS A 239 -1.27 -6.33 -33.49
CA HIS A 239 -1.00 -7.13 -32.29
C HIS A 239 -0.56 -8.55 -32.62
N CYS A 240 0.40 -9.07 -31.87
CA CYS A 240 1.01 -10.38 -32.08
C CYS A 240 1.34 -11.05 -30.75
N TYR A 241 0.46 -11.92 -30.28
CA TYR A 241 0.76 -12.81 -29.17
C TYR A 241 1.37 -14.12 -29.69
N LEU A 242 2.12 -14.84 -28.84
CA LEU A 242 2.85 -16.03 -29.27
C LEU A 242 2.13 -17.34 -28.94
N ASP A 243 1.03 -17.29 -28.21
CA ASP A 243 0.17 -18.44 -27.89
C ASP A 243 -0.63 -18.95 -29.08
N ARG A 244 -1.13 -20.18 -29.02
CA ARG A 244 -1.66 -20.94 -30.17
C ARG A 244 -2.70 -20.19 -30.99
N ASP A 245 -3.50 -19.33 -30.38
CA ASP A 245 -4.60 -18.60 -30.99
C ASP A 245 -4.38 -17.08 -31.09
N ASN A 246 -3.17 -16.59 -30.76
CA ASN A 246 -2.80 -15.17 -30.82
C ASN A 246 -3.68 -14.28 -29.90
N SER A 247 -4.17 -14.83 -28.79
CA SER A 247 -5.07 -14.14 -27.86
C SER A 247 -4.37 -13.52 -26.65
N GLY A 248 -3.15 -13.94 -26.34
CA GLY A 248 -2.44 -13.52 -25.13
C GLY A 248 -3.00 -14.10 -23.83
N SER A 249 -3.71 -15.23 -23.92
CA SER A 249 -4.39 -15.86 -22.78
C SER A 249 -3.80 -17.19 -22.34
N HIS A 250 -2.92 -17.81 -23.15
CA HIS A 250 -2.28 -19.08 -22.80
C HIS A 250 -0.78 -18.93 -22.56
N PHE A 251 -0.29 -19.44 -21.42
CA PHE A 251 1.09 -19.22 -20.96
C PHE A 251 1.89 -20.51 -20.71
N ILE A 252 1.28 -21.69 -20.85
CA ILE A 252 1.94 -22.99 -20.64
C ILE A 252 2.40 -23.58 -21.98
N TRP A 253 3.70 -23.48 -22.28
CA TRP A 253 4.27 -23.89 -23.56
C TRP A 253 3.91 -25.31 -24.01
N ALA A 254 3.95 -26.28 -23.09
CA ALA A 254 3.69 -27.68 -23.43
C ALA A 254 2.26 -27.91 -23.93
N ASP A 255 1.29 -27.22 -23.33
CA ASP A 255 -0.13 -27.30 -23.72
C ASP A 255 -0.35 -26.67 -25.08
N GLU A 256 0.35 -25.58 -25.36
CA GLU A 256 0.28 -24.88 -26.64
C GLU A 256 0.84 -25.72 -27.79
N VAL A 257 2.02 -26.31 -27.59
CA VAL A 257 2.64 -27.20 -28.59
C VAL A 257 1.78 -28.43 -28.84
N ALA A 258 1.18 -29.01 -27.79
CA ALA A 258 0.30 -30.18 -27.92
C ALA A 258 -1.00 -29.85 -28.66
N ALA A 259 -1.58 -28.66 -28.42
CA ALA A 259 -2.79 -28.22 -29.10
C ALA A 259 -2.54 -27.83 -30.57
N GLY A 260 -1.33 -27.37 -30.89
CA GLY A 260 -0.98 -26.85 -32.20
C GLY A 260 -1.54 -25.45 -32.44
N SER A 261 -0.96 -24.74 -33.41
CA SER A 261 -1.35 -23.37 -33.73
C SER A 261 -2.71 -23.36 -34.40
N SER A 262 -3.58 -22.44 -33.98
CA SER A 262 -4.85 -22.10 -34.66
C SER A 262 -4.66 -21.05 -35.75
N SER A 263 -3.41 -20.76 -36.11
CA SER A 263 -3.07 -19.72 -37.08
C SER A 263 -3.72 -19.97 -38.44
N PRO A 264 -4.41 -18.97 -39.02
CA PRO A 264 -5.03 -19.09 -40.34
C PRO A 264 -4.00 -19.18 -41.47
N VAL A 265 -2.73 -18.88 -41.20
CA VAL A 265 -1.62 -19.02 -42.16
C VAL A 265 -0.85 -20.35 -42.02
N GLY A 266 -1.38 -21.31 -41.25
CA GLY A 266 -0.88 -22.69 -41.21
C GLY A 266 0.48 -22.89 -40.51
N ALA A 267 0.82 -22.03 -39.56
CA ALA A 267 2.08 -22.08 -38.82
C ALA A 267 2.13 -23.25 -37.82
N ALA A 268 3.28 -23.89 -37.61
CA ALA A 268 3.47 -24.81 -36.49
C ALA A 268 3.63 -24.03 -35.17
N MET A 269 3.17 -24.59 -34.05
CA MET A 269 3.41 -24.02 -32.72
C MET A 269 4.84 -24.38 -32.27
N ASN A 270 5.78 -23.48 -32.48
CA ASN A 270 7.21 -23.61 -32.13
C ASN A 270 7.86 -22.21 -31.96
N GLU A 271 9.18 -22.16 -31.76
CA GLU A 271 9.90 -20.91 -31.51
C GLU A 271 9.90 -19.91 -32.69
N ASP A 272 9.45 -20.32 -33.88
CA ASP A 272 9.34 -19.44 -35.06
C ASP A 272 7.93 -18.84 -35.23
N ILE A 273 7.00 -19.11 -34.31
CA ILE A 273 5.60 -18.69 -34.45
C ILE A 273 5.44 -17.18 -34.66
N GLY A 274 6.22 -16.36 -33.94
CA GLY A 274 6.18 -14.91 -34.06
C GLY A 274 6.62 -14.41 -35.45
N LEU A 275 7.61 -15.06 -36.08
CA LEU A 275 8.08 -14.67 -37.43
C LEU A 275 6.97 -14.82 -38.45
N VAL A 276 6.27 -15.95 -38.40
CA VAL A 276 5.20 -16.26 -39.34
C VAL A 276 4.03 -15.29 -39.15
N ARG A 277 3.70 -14.94 -37.91
CA ARG A 277 2.61 -14.03 -37.57
C ARG A 277 2.91 -12.57 -37.88
N LEU A 278 4.16 -12.14 -37.77
CA LEU A 278 4.55 -10.77 -38.11
C LEU A 278 4.71 -10.56 -39.62
N ALA A 279 4.97 -11.62 -40.39
CA ALA A 279 5.26 -11.53 -41.81
C ALA A 279 4.14 -10.90 -42.64
N SER A 280 2.86 -11.24 -42.38
CA SER A 280 1.73 -10.69 -43.15
C SER A 280 1.64 -9.17 -43.00
N PHE A 281 1.67 -8.67 -41.76
CA PHE A 281 1.67 -7.24 -41.48
C PHE A 281 2.90 -6.53 -42.03
N ALA A 282 4.10 -7.09 -41.81
CA ALA A 282 5.34 -6.51 -42.33
C ALA A 282 5.27 -6.35 -43.86
N ASN A 283 4.89 -7.41 -44.59
CA ASN A 283 4.77 -7.39 -46.05
C ASN A 283 3.73 -6.37 -46.54
N TRP A 284 2.60 -6.24 -45.84
CA TRP A 284 1.58 -5.24 -46.14
C TRP A 284 2.13 -3.81 -46.03
N LEU A 285 2.89 -3.52 -44.96
CA LEU A 285 3.57 -2.24 -44.80
C LEU A 285 4.58 -1.97 -45.92
N GLU A 286 5.37 -2.99 -46.31
CA GLU A 286 6.34 -2.85 -47.41
C GLU A 286 5.64 -2.51 -48.73
N LYS A 287 4.54 -3.21 -49.01
CA LYS A 287 3.74 -3.07 -50.22
C LYS A 287 3.11 -1.68 -50.34
N HIS A 288 2.69 -1.10 -49.21
CA HIS A 288 1.94 0.15 -49.18
C HIS A 288 2.78 1.38 -48.75
N GLY A 289 4.04 1.17 -48.34
CA GLY A 289 4.98 2.26 -48.06
C GLY A 289 4.80 2.94 -46.70
N PHE A 290 4.29 2.24 -45.69
CA PHE A 290 3.99 2.81 -44.37
C PHE A 290 4.97 2.39 -43.27
N GLN A 291 4.99 3.17 -42.18
CA GLN A 291 5.62 2.78 -40.91
C GLN A 291 4.71 1.81 -40.14
N GLY A 292 5.32 0.91 -39.37
CA GLY A 292 4.64 -0.13 -38.64
C GLY A 292 4.97 -0.15 -37.16
N HIS A 293 3.96 -0.49 -36.37
CA HIS A 293 4.00 -0.62 -34.93
C HIS A 293 3.38 -1.96 -34.52
N ILE A 294 3.98 -2.63 -33.54
CA ILE A 294 3.38 -3.75 -32.82
C ILE A 294 2.96 -3.25 -31.45
N GLY A 295 1.67 -2.93 -31.28
CA GLY A 295 1.14 -2.33 -30.05
C GLY A 295 1.15 -3.28 -28.87
N GLU A 296 0.99 -4.57 -29.14
CA GLU A 296 1.05 -5.61 -28.13
C GLU A 296 1.79 -6.83 -28.67
N ILE A 297 2.82 -7.23 -27.93
CA ILE A 297 3.47 -8.53 -28.03
C ILE A 297 3.75 -9.05 -26.62
N GLY A 298 3.34 -10.29 -26.37
CA GLY A 298 3.46 -10.93 -25.06
C GLY A 298 3.80 -12.40 -25.20
N THR A 299 4.39 -12.96 -24.14
CA THR A 299 4.79 -14.36 -24.09
C THR A 299 4.78 -14.84 -22.65
N GLY A 300 4.55 -16.14 -22.46
CA GLY A 300 4.73 -16.78 -21.15
C GLY A 300 6.21 -16.77 -20.74
N HIS A 301 6.48 -17.08 -19.48
CA HIS A 301 7.85 -16.93 -18.94
C HIS A 301 8.41 -18.19 -18.29
N GLU A 302 7.59 -19.23 -18.13
CA GLU A 302 7.97 -20.45 -17.41
C GLU A 302 8.88 -21.38 -18.23
N ASN A 303 8.69 -21.41 -19.56
CA ASN A 303 9.48 -22.26 -20.45
C ASN A 303 10.50 -21.42 -21.25
N PRO A 304 11.78 -21.83 -21.32
CA PRO A 304 12.80 -21.12 -22.12
C PRO A 304 12.46 -20.97 -23.62
N ALA A 305 11.62 -21.85 -24.17
CA ALA A 305 11.17 -21.75 -25.56
C ALA A 305 10.32 -20.49 -25.81
N TRP A 306 9.55 -20.03 -24.81
CA TRP A 306 8.82 -18.77 -24.91
C TRP A 306 9.75 -17.56 -25.10
N LEU A 307 10.85 -17.54 -24.35
CA LEU A 307 11.84 -16.47 -24.42
C LEU A 307 12.61 -16.52 -25.75
N THR A 308 12.86 -17.72 -26.27
CA THR A 308 13.44 -17.92 -27.60
C THR A 308 12.50 -17.43 -28.69
N ALA A 309 11.21 -17.73 -28.58
CA ALA A 309 10.19 -17.26 -29.52
C ALA A 309 10.08 -15.73 -29.53
N LEU A 310 10.08 -15.10 -28.35
CA LEU A 310 10.09 -13.65 -28.21
C LEU A 310 11.38 -13.04 -28.80
N ASP A 311 12.54 -13.63 -28.52
CA ASP A 311 13.81 -13.14 -29.06
C ASP A 311 13.82 -13.14 -30.59
N ARG A 312 13.35 -14.24 -31.19
CA ARG A 312 13.24 -14.35 -32.65
C ARG A 312 12.23 -13.35 -33.23
N ALA A 313 11.07 -13.17 -32.60
CA ALA A 313 10.06 -12.21 -33.01
C ALA A 313 10.58 -10.76 -32.96
N LEU A 314 11.24 -10.36 -31.88
CA LEU A 314 11.84 -9.03 -31.74
C LEU A 314 13.00 -8.82 -32.73
N ASN A 315 13.80 -9.85 -33.02
CA ASN A 315 14.82 -9.73 -34.05
C ASN A 315 14.20 -9.48 -35.43
N PHE A 316 13.14 -10.22 -35.77
CA PHE A 316 12.39 -10.01 -37.01
C PHE A 316 11.80 -8.59 -37.07
N ALA A 317 11.18 -8.12 -35.99
CA ALA A 317 10.65 -6.76 -35.89
C ALA A 317 11.75 -5.71 -36.12
N ARG A 318 12.94 -5.92 -35.56
CA ARG A 318 14.11 -5.05 -35.77
C ARG A 318 14.58 -5.05 -37.22
N GLU A 319 14.69 -6.21 -37.86
CA GLU A 319 15.04 -6.33 -39.29
C GLU A 319 14.01 -5.62 -40.19
N LYS A 320 12.74 -5.68 -39.81
CA LYS A 320 11.63 -5.01 -40.51
C LYS A 320 11.42 -3.55 -40.10
N LYS A 321 12.20 -3.05 -39.14
CA LYS A 321 12.16 -1.68 -38.60
C LYS A 321 10.78 -1.30 -38.03
N LEU A 322 10.17 -2.23 -37.28
CA LEU A 322 8.92 -2.00 -36.58
C LEU A 322 9.18 -1.34 -35.21
N GLU A 323 8.28 -0.45 -34.80
CA GLU A 323 8.16 -0.04 -33.40
C GLU A 323 7.43 -1.16 -32.63
N VAL A 324 7.76 -1.40 -31.37
CA VAL A 324 7.18 -2.52 -30.60
C VAL A 324 6.91 -2.10 -29.16
N HIS A 325 5.73 -2.40 -28.62
CA HIS A 325 5.42 -2.31 -27.20
C HIS A 325 5.11 -3.70 -26.62
N TYR A 326 5.87 -4.09 -25.60
CA TYR A 326 5.62 -5.35 -24.90
C TYR A 326 4.36 -5.24 -24.01
N TRP A 327 3.53 -6.29 -23.97
CA TRP A 327 2.36 -6.38 -23.10
C TRP A 327 2.62 -7.35 -21.92
N ALA A 328 2.63 -6.91 -20.66
CA ALA A 328 2.52 -5.53 -20.15
C ALA A 328 3.19 -5.33 -18.78
N GLY A 329 3.48 -4.09 -18.45
CA GLY A 329 3.76 -3.61 -17.09
C GLY A 329 2.58 -2.87 -16.48
N GLY A 330 2.79 -2.27 -15.32
CA GLY A 330 1.82 -1.45 -14.59
C GLY A 330 1.26 -2.10 -13.31
N PRO A 331 0.47 -1.34 -12.52
CA PRO A 331 -0.11 -1.86 -11.29
C PRO A 331 -1.15 -2.98 -11.52
N ARG A 332 -1.42 -3.77 -10.47
CA ARG A 332 -2.54 -4.75 -10.39
C ARG A 332 -2.44 -6.03 -11.25
N TRP A 333 -1.28 -6.35 -11.79
CA TRP A 333 -1.10 -7.61 -12.56
C TRP A 333 -0.97 -8.89 -11.73
N GLY A 334 -0.54 -8.81 -10.46
CA GLY A 334 -0.29 -9.99 -9.63
C GLY A 334 0.65 -10.99 -10.34
N ASP A 335 0.25 -12.26 -10.38
CA ASP A 335 1.02 -13.36 -11.01
C ASP A 335 0.65 -13.58 -12.49
N TYR A 336 0.11 -12.57 -13.19
CA TYR A 336 -0.22 -12.69 -14.61
C TYR A 336 1.00 -13.08 -15.45
N GLY A 337 0.87 -14.18 -16.20
CA GLY A 337 2.00 -14.86 -16.84
C GLY A 337 2.75 -14.06 -17.91
N TYR A 338 2.17 -12.99 -18.44
CA TYR A 338 2.81 -12.11 -19.43
C TYR A 338 3.29 -10.79 -18.81
N SER A 339 3.03 -10.57 -17.51
CA SER A 339 3.46 -9.34 -16.84
C SER A 339 4.98 -9.19 -16.81
N VAL A 340 5.44 -7.96 -16.98
CA VAL A 340 6.83 -7.51 -16.77
C VAL A 340 6.94 -6.42 -15.71
N GLU A 341 5.91 -6.23 -14.88
CA GLU A 341 6.00 -5.38 -13.70
C GLU A 341 6.96 -6.01 -12.67
N ALA A 342 7.78 -5.19 -12.02
CA ALA A 342 8.65 -5.67 -10.95
C ALA A 342 7.80 -6.12 -9.74
N GLY A 343 8.11 -7.28 -9.15
CA GLY A 343 7.37 -7.80 -8.00
C GLY A 343 7.43 -6.88 -6.76
N VAL A 344 6.34 -6.89 -5.97
CA VAL A 344 6.14 -6.07 -4.75
C VAL A 344 7.04 -6.54 -3.60
N SER A 345 8.35 -6.30 -3.68
CA SER A 345 9.33 -6.42 -2.57
C SER A 345 10.77 -6.09 -2.98
N GLY A 346 11.00 -5.27 -4.01
CA GLY A 346 12.36 -4.81 -4.35
C GLY A 346 13.34 -5.90 -4.83
N GLN A 347 12.87 -7.04 -5.35
CA GLN A 347 13.71 -8.19 -5.68
C GLN A 347 13.32 -8.86 -7.02
N ALA A 348 14.19 -8.69 -8.02
CA ALA A 348 14.30 -9.35 -9.34
C ALA A 348 13.31 -8.97 -10.47
N ASP A 349 13.88 -8.82 -11.68
CA ASP A 349 13.14 -8.56 -12.93
C ASP A 349 12.28 -9.76 -13.33
N ALA A 350 11.21 -9.52 -14.09
CA ALA A 350 10.49 -10.57 -14.80
C ALA A 350 11.42 -11.25 -15.82
N ARG A 351 11.24 -12.56 -16.06
CA ARG A 351 12.15 -13.34 -16.93
C ARG A 351 12.18 -12.81 -18.36
N GLN A 352 11.08 -12.27 -18.87
CA GLN A 352 10.99 -11.70 -20.21
C GLN A 352 11.89 -10.47 -20.37
N MET A 353 12.19 -9.75 -19.28
CA MET A 353 13.08 -8.59 -19.27
C MET A 353 14.51 -8.96 -19.73
N ALA A 354 14.95 -10.20 -19.53
CA ALA A 354 16.21 -10.69 -20.08
C ALA A 354 16.28 -10.63 -21.61
N VAL A 355 15.14 -10.82 -22.28
CA VAL A 355 15.03 -10.68 -23.74
C VAL A 355 14.90 -9.21 -24.11
N LEU A 356 14.02 -8.45 -23.45
CA LEU A 356 13.78 -7.04 -23.78
C LEU A 356 15.06 -6.20 -23.69
N THR A 357 15.84 -6.38 -22.61
CA THR A 357 17.10 -5.66 -22.38
C THR A 357 18.23 -6.02 -23.36
N LYS A 358 18.09 -7.09 -24.16
CA LYS A 358 18.99 -7.35 -25.29
C LYS A 358 18.86 -6.27 -26.38
N TYR A 359 17.69 -5.62 -26.49
CA TYR A 359 17.34 -4.72 -27.58
C TYR A 359 17.34 -3.22 -27.20
N THR A 360 17.49 -2.88 -25.92
CA THR A 360 17.31 -1.50 -25.42
C THR A 360 18.58 -0.83 -24.88
N GLU A 361 19.72 -1.52 -24.90
CA GLU A 361 20.99 -1.04 -24.33
C GLU A 361 20.83 -0.47 -22.91
N PRO A 362 20.49 -1.31 -21.92
CA PRO A 362 20.13 -0.84 -20.59
C PRO A 362 21.30 -0.10 -19.93
N SER A 363 20.97 1.01 -19.25
CA SER A 363 21.93 1.78 -18.44
C SER A 363 22.42 1.01 -17.22
N VAL A 364 21.62 0.04 -16.75
CA VAL A 364 21.91 -0.83 -15.62
C VAL A 364 21.56 -2.27 -16.00
N TRP A 365 22.55 -3.16 -16.00
CA TRP A 365 22.29 -4.59 -16.10
C TRP A 365 21.85 -5.13 -14.73
N PRO A 366 20.98 -6.16 -14.68
CA PRO A 366 20.68 -6.83 -13.42
C PRO A 366 21.98 -7.28 -12.75
N THR A 367 22.21 -6.83 -11.52
CA THR A 367 23.37 -7.24 -10.71
C THR A 367 22.98 -8.19 -9.58
N ARG A 368 21.70 -8.61 -9.53
CA ARG A 368 21.16 -9.50 -8.50
C ARG A 368 20.77 -10.83 -9.12
N TYR A 369 20.96 -11.88 -8.35
CA TYR A 369 20.53 -13.24 -8.67
C TYR A 369 19.83 -13.82 -7.45
N LEU A 370 18.99 -14.82 -7.68
CA LEU A 370 18.09 -15.41 -6.70
C LEU A 370 18.66 -16.73 -6.20
N LEU A 371 18.40 -17.00 -4.92
CA LEU A 371 18.53 -18.31 -4.31
C LEU A 371 17.15 -18.72 -3.81
N SER A 372 16.70 -19.88 -4.24
CA SER A 372 15.57 -20.60 -3.66
C SER A 372 15.99 -22.02 -3.35
N GLY A 373 15.23 -22.74 -2.53
CA GLY A 373 15.60 -24.09 -2.16
C GLY A 373 14.86 -24.57 -0.92
N PRO A 374 15.10 -25.82 -0.50
CA PRO A 374 14.49 -26.32 0.71
C PRO A 374 14.91 -25.47 1.91
N THR A 375 14.03 -25.37 2.88
CA THR A 375 14.33 -24.82 4.20
C THR A 375 14.62 -25.92 5.21
N ARG A 376 14.66 -27.19 4.76
CA ARG A 376 14.68 -28.40 5.60
C ARG A 376 15.51 -29.54 5.02
N GLY A 377 16.14 -30.34 5.88
CA GLY A 377 16.68 -31.64 5.51
C GLY A 377 17.12 -32.45 6.73
N THR A 378 17.65 -33.64 6.53
CA THR A 378 18.09 -34.50 7.64
C THR A 378 19.60 -34.37 7.84
N GLY A 379 20.05 -34.29 9.09
CA GLY A 379 21.48 -34.37 9.44
C GLY A 379 22.18 -35.53 8.72
N GLY A 380 23.26 -35.24 7.99
CA GLY A 380 24.03 -36.25 7.25
C GLY A 380 23.39 -36.77 5.95
N THR A 381 22.23 -36.25 5.54
CA THR A 381 21.55 -36.64 4.29
C THR A 381 21.50 -35.46 3.31
N PRO A 382 21.77 -35.65 2.01
CA PRO A 382 21.62 -34.58 1.02
C PRO A 382 20.19 -34.02 0.99
N SER A 383 20.07 -32.69 0.98
CA SER A 383 18.80 -31.99 0.83
C SER A 383 18.17 -32.19 -0.56
N ALA A 384 16.92 -31.74 -0.71
CA ALA A 384 16.39 -31.37 -2.02
C ALA A 384 17.24 -30.23 -2.65
N ALA A 385 17.08 -30.00 -3.95
CA ALA A 385 17.90 -29.04 -4.67
C ALA A 385 17.57 -27.59 -4.27
N PHE A 386 18.61 -26.82 -3.96
CA PHE A 386 18.60 -25.36 -4.04
C PHE A 386 18.77 -24.95 -5.49
N THR A 387 18.08 -23.90 -5.90
CA THR A 387 18.12 -23.32 -7.24
C THR A 387 18.68 -21.91 -7.16
N VAL A 388 19.72 -21.68 -7.95
CA VAL A 388 20.27 -20.36 -8.22
C VAL A 388 19.73 -19.92 -9.58
N GLU A 389 19.10 -18.74 -9.64
CA GLU A 389 18.54 -18.19 -10.88
C GLU A 389 19.02 -16.75 -11.08
N TYR A 390 19.65 -16.45 -12.20
CA TYR A 390 19.95 -15.07 -12.59
C TYR A 390 18.85 -14.59 -13.55
N ARG A 391 18.07 -13.57 -13.19
CA ARG A 391 16.98 -13.06 -14.05
C ARG A 391 17.45 -11.93 -14.96
N GLY A 392 18.18 -12.30 -16.00
CA GLY A 392 18.74 -11.36 -16.97
C GLY A 392 19.45 -12.08 -18.13
N LEU A 393 20.02 -11.30 -19.05
CA LEU A 393 20.89 -11.83 -20.10
C LEU A 393 22.31 -11.99 -19.56
N LEU A 394 22.77 -13.24 -19.46
CA LEU A 394 24.15 -13.55 -19.08
C LEU A 394 25.05 -13.60 -20.31
N LYS A 395 26.14 -12.81 -20.31
CA LYS A 395 27.06 -12.69 -21.46
C LYS A 395 28.31 -13.57 -21.34
N ALA A 396 28.69 -13.97 -20.14
CA ALA A 396 29.87 -14.80 -19.85
C ALA A 396 29.57 -15.76 -18.70
N ASN A 397 30.32 -16.86 -18.61
CA ASN A 397 30.17 -17.81 -17.50
C ASN A 397 30.37 -17.11 -16.15
N VAL A 398 29.50 -17.40 -15.18
CA VAL A 398 29.65 -16.97 -13.79
C VAL A 398 29.64 -18.20 -12.88
N THR A 399 30.69 -18.33 -12.07
CA THR A 399 30.76 -19.35 -11.04
C THR A 399 30.09 -18.82 -9.77
N VAL A 400 29.17 -19.60 -9.21
CA VAL A 400 28.50 -19.36 -7.93
C VAL A 400 28.96 -20.41 -6.93
N THR A 401 29.37 -19.98 -5.74
CA THR A 401 29.89 -20.84 -4.69
C THR A 401 29.02 -20.71 -3.44
N PRO A 402 28.27 -21.77 -3.05
CA PRO A 402 27.52 -21.80 -1.80
C PRO A 402 28.44 -22.00 -0.58
N ASN A 403 28.01 -21.47 0.56
CA ASN A 403 28.75 -21.52 1.82
C ASN A 403 27.77 -21.56 3.02
N ASP A 404 28.10 -22.33 4.06
CA ASP A 404 27.28 -22.52 5.27
C ASP A 404 27.81 -21.75 6.51
N GLY A 405 28.79 -20.86 6.31
CA GLY A 405 29.51 -20.14 7.38
C GLY A 405 30.66 -20.93 8.01
N GLY A 406 31.14 -22.01 7.36
CA GLY A 406 32.20 -22.87 7.90
C GLY A 406 31.68 -23.90 8.90
N GLN A 407 30.42 -24.30 8.77
CA GLN A 407 29.75 -25.22 9.70
C GLN A 407 29.90 -26.71 9.31
N GLY A 408 30.70 -26.97 8.28
CA GLY A 408 31.20 -28.30 7.93
C GLY A 408 30.21 -29.14 7.12
N GLY A 409 29.09 -28.59 6.66
CA GLY A 409 28.22 -29.26 5.69
C GLY A 409 28.84 -29.33 4.29
N VAL A 410 28.32 -30.22 3.45
CA VAL A 410 28.86 -30.50 2.10
C VAL A 410 27.88 -30.06 1.03
N PHE A 411 28.33 -29.21 0.11
CA PHE A 411 27.55 -28.80 -1.06
C PHE A 411 27.88 -29.69 -2.27
N THR A 412 26.85 -30.16 -2.98
CA THR A 412 27.01 -31.00 -4.18
C THR A 412 26.20 -30.42 -5.36
N PRO A 413 26.87 -29.92 -6.41
CA PRO A 413 28.31 -29.69 -6.51
C PRO A 413 28.78 -28.57 -5.55
N ALA A 414 30.08 -28.54 -5.25
CA ALA A 414 30.67 -27.51 -4.38
C ALA A 414 30.65 -26.09 -5.00
N THR A 415 30.53 -26.01 -6.32
CA THR A 415 30.36 -24.76 -7.08
C THR A 415 29.46 -25.01 -8.28
N LEU A 416 28.68 -24.01 -8.66
CA LEU A 416 27.83 -24.00 -9.85
C LEU A 416 28.41 -23.06 -10.91
N THR A 417 28.30 -23.41 -12.18
CA THR A 417 28.62 -22.52 -13.31
C THR A 417 27.34 -22.19 -14.06
N LEU A 418 26.93 -20.91 -14.01
CA LEU A 418 25.86 -20.40 -14.86
C LEU A 418 26.45 -20.02 -16.22
N THR A 419 25.90 -20.56 -17.31
CA THR A 419 26.37 -20.33 -18.68
C THR A 419 25.62 -19.20 -19.36
N PRO A 420 26.23 -18.48 -20.33
CA PRO A 420 25.58 -17.43 -21.10
C PRO A 420 24.21 -17.84 -21.67
N GLY A 421 23.26 -16.91 -21.64
CA GLY A 421 21.89 -17.14 -22.08
C GLY A 421 20.88 -16.27 -21.34
N PHE A 422 19.60 -16.45 -21.69
CA PHE A 422 18.49 -15.82 -21.00
C PHE A 422 18.16 -16.61 -19.72
N ASN A 423 18.13 -15.89 -18.60
CA ASN A 423 17.74 -16.42 -17.30
C ASN A 423 18.43 -17.73 -16.87
N PRO A 424 19.78 -17.83 -16.95
CA PRO A 424 20.46 -19.07 -16.61
C PRO A 424 20.21 -19.45 -15.15
N SER A 425 19.98 -20.75 -14.93
CA SER A 425 19.79 -21.33 -13.62
C SER A 425 20.72 -22.53 -13.41
N GLY A 426 20.96 -22.87 -12.15
CA GLY A 426 21.75 -24.02 -11.74
C GLY A 426 21.30 -24.47 -10.36
N SER A 427 21.56 -25.73 -10.01
CA SER A 427 21.11 -26.28 -8.74
C SER A 427 22.16 -27.09 -8.01
N PHE A 428 22.14 -27.00 -6.68
CA PHE A 428 23.01 -27.74 -5.79
C PHE A 428 22.22 -28.34 -4.63
N THR A 429 22.71 -29.41 -4.02
CA THR A 429 22.18 -29.94 -2.75
C THR A 429 23.14 -29.62 -1.62
N TYR A 430 22.63 -29.60 -0.40
CA TYR A 430 23.40 -29.38 0.81
C TYR A 430 23.20 -30.55 1.78
N THR A 431 24.29 -31.16 2.22
CA THR A 431 24.31 -32.21 3.24
C THR A 431 24.77 -31.59 4.56
N PRO A 432 23.85 -31.35 5.51
CA PRO A 432 24.19 -30.71 6.79
C PRO A 432 25.03 -31.65 7.68
N ASN A 433 26.02 -31.08 8.36
CA ASN A 433 26.85 -31.80 9.33
C ASN A 433 26.17 -31.86 10.72
N GLY A 434 25.13 -32.69 10.83
CA GLY A 434 24.34 -32.86 12.04
C GLY A 434 23.05 -32.02 12.06
N ALA A 435 22.36 -32.03 13.21
CA ALA A 435 21.04 -31.44 13.41
C ALA A 435 21.14 -29.98 13.89
N LYS A 436 21.02 -29.01 12.98
CA LYS A 436 21.21 -27.58 13.25
C LYS A 436 20.49 -26.69 12.22
N THR A 437 20.24 -25.43 12.55
CA THR A 437 19.92 -24.42 11.54
C THR A 437 21.21 -23.86 10.91
N HIS A 438 21.25 -23.88 9.58
CA HIS A 438 22.32 -23.38 8.72
C HIS A 438 21.80 -22.18 7.92
N TYR A 439 22.69 -21.23 7.61
CA TYR A 439 22.40 -20.12 6.71
C TYR A 439 23.25 -20.28 5.46
N ILE A 440 22.61 -20.62 4.36
CA ILE A 440 23.27 -20.81 3.07
C ILE A 440 23.47 -19.45 2.43
N THR A 441 24.73 -19.06 2.29
CA THR A 441 25.15 -17.83 1.62
C THR A 441 25.79 -18.19 0.30
N LEU A 442 25.78 -17.25 -0.65
CA LEU A 442 26.42 -17.42 -1.95
C LEU A 442 27.50 -16.38 -2.15
N SER A 443 28.50 -16.73 -2.93
CA SER A 443 29.46 -15.81 -3.55
C SER A 443 29.52 -16.09 -5.06
N ASN A 444 29.95 -15.12 -5.85
CA ASN A 444 29.99 -15.27 -7.30
C ASN A 444 31.22 -14.60 -7.94
N SER A 445 31.67 -15.12 -9.09
CA SER A 445 32.79 -14.56 -9.85
C SER A 445 32.41 -13.37 -10.74
N GLY A 446 31.11 -13.05 -10.84
CA GLY A 446 30.56 -12.01 -11.71
C GLY A 446 30.49 -10.62 -11.09
N GLY A 447 30.84 -10.46 -9.81
CA GLY A 447 30.72 -9.20 -9.08
C GLY A 447 29.27 -8.80 -8.77
N TRP A 448 28.33 -9.74 -8.84
CA TRP A 448 26.92 -9.51 -8.56
C TRP A 448 26.66 -9.38 -7.05
N THR A 449 25.63 -8.62 -6.69
CA THR A 449 25.10 -8.59 -5.34
C THR A 449 24.54 -9.96 -4.98
N ASN A 450 25.06 -10.56 -3.92
CA ASN A 450 24.59 -11.85 -3.43
C ASN A 450 23.18 -11.73 -2.82
N PRO A 451 22.32 -12.75 -2.98
CA PRO A 451 21.04 -12.80 -2.29
C PRO A 451 21.24 -12.84 -0.78
N ALA A 452 20.18 -12.51 -0.04
CA ALA A 452 20.17 -12.65 1.41
C ALA A 452 20.46 -14.13 1.80
N PRO A 453 21.09 -14.37 2.97
CA PRO A 453 21.31 -15.73 3.46
C PRO A 453 20.00 -16.55 3.50
N HIS A 454 20.01 -17.76 2.93
CA HIS A 454 18.86 -18.66 2.91
C HIS A 454 18.92 -19.64 4.08
N ALA A 455 17.96 -19.60 4.99
CA ALA A 455 17.93 -20.47 6.16
C ALA A 455 17.50 -21.91 5.82
N PHE A 456 18.20 -22.89 6.37
CA PHE A 456 17.98 -24.33 6.19
C PHE A 456 18.16 -25.08 7.52
N SER A 457 17.14 -25.81 7.99
CA SER A 457 17.17 -26.51 9.28
C SER A 457 17.22 -28.03 9.13
N SER A 458 18.08 -28.66 9.93
CA SER A 458 18.20 -30.12 10.06
C SER A 458 17.90 -30.67 11.46
N GLN A 459 17.29 -29.86 12.32
CA GLN A 459 16.89 -30.24 13.68
C GLN A 459 15.74 -31.26 13.72
N ALA A 460 15.69 -32.05 14.81
CA ALA A 460 14.59 -32.97 15.08
C ALA A 460 13.28 -32.19 15.31
N ASP A 461 12.18 -32.71 14.77
CA ASP A 461 10.86 -32.10 14.76
C ASP A 461 9.84 -33.14 15.28
N LEU A 462 8.99 -32.75 16.23
CA LEU A 462 8.01 -33.61 16.92
C LEU A 462 7.01 -34.26 15.95
N PHE A 463 6.88 -33.69 14.75
CA PHE A 463 5.99 -34.20 13.71
C PHE A 463 6.72 -35.11 12.70
N MET A 464 8.02 -35.39 12.84
CA MET A 464 8.82 -36.16 11.85
C MET A 464 8.52 -37.66 11.78
N LEU A 465 7.71 -38.22 12.68
CA LEU A 465 7.41 -39.66 12.73
C LEU A 465 5.91 -39.97 12.63
N THR A 466 5.07 -38.98 12.35
CA THR A 466 3.61 -39.16 12.36
C THR A 466 3.13 -39.74 11.03
N SER A 467 2.15 -40.65 11.06
CA SER A 467 1.45 -41.12 9.86
C SER A 467 0.38 -40.13 9.36
N VAL A 468 0.17 -39.05 10.11
CA VAL A 468 -0.84 -38.00 9.87
C VAL A 468 -0.15 -36.64 10.04
N ALA A 469 -0.11 -35.83 8.99
CA ALA A 469 0.55 -34.53 9.01
C ALA A 469 -0.32 -33.48 9.70
N PRO A 470 0.26 -32.56 10.50
CA PRO A 470 -0.48 -31.42 11.01
C PRO A 470 -0.88 -30.49 9.85
N THR A 471 -2.14 -30.08 9.81
CA THR A 471 -2.65 -29.15 8.80
C THR A 471 -2.45 -27.70 9.21
N ASN A 472 -2.45 -27.43 10.51
CA ASN A 472 -2.09 -26.13 11.06
C ASN A 472 -1.36 -26.27 12.40
N ILE A 473 -0.41 -25.37 12.63
CA ILE A 473 0.41 -25.32 13.83
C ILE A 473 0.45 -23.87 14.31
N PHE A 474 -0.31 -23.54 15.35
CA PHE A 474 -0.33 -22.23 15.97
C PHE A 474 0.27 -22.30 17.37
N ALA A 475 1.39 -21.63 17.60
CA ALA A 475 2.02 -21.61 18.92
C ALA A 475 2.73 -20.28 19.18
N LEU A 476 2.81 -19.91 20.45
CA LEU A 476 3.60 -18.77 20.95
C LEU A 476 5.04 -19.17 21.27
N ARG A 477 5.52 -20.24 20.64
CA ARG A 477 6.92 -20.65 20.52
C ARG A 477 7.07 -21.39 19.20
N LYS A 478 8.30 -21.51 18.72
CA LYS A 478 8.61 -22.32 17.55
C LYS A 478 8.58 -23.80 17.94
N ILE A 479 7.58 -24.52 17.44
CA ILE A 479 7.42 -25.97 17.67
C ILE A 479 7.65 -26.79 16.41
N TYR A 480 7.61 -26.14 15.25
CA TYR A 480 7.97 -26.76 13.98
C TYR A 480 9.38 -26.31 13.60
N ALA A 481 10.37 -27.18 13.81
CA ALA A 481 11.80 -26.84 13.76
C ALA A 481 12.26 -26.10 12.49
N PRO A 482 11.66 -26.35 11.32
CA PRO A 482 12.03 -25.61 10.11
C PRO A 482 11.05 -24.51 9.68
N TYR A 483 10.12 -24.12 10.54
CA TYR A 483 9.36 -22.88 10.36
C TYR A 483 10.32 -21.69 10.39
N ILE A 484 10.17 -20.77 9.44
CA ILE A 484 10.90 -19.52 9.35
C ILE A 484 9.89 -18.44 9.04
N GLY A 485 9.56 -17.64 10.04
CA GLY A 485 8.54 -16.62 9.95
C GLY A 485 8.17 -16.08 11.33
N PRO A 486 7.39 -14.99 11.37
CA PRO A 486 6.87 -14.47 12.63
C PRO A 486 5.85 -15.42 13.22
N LEU A 487 5.84 -15.63 14.54
CA LEU A 487 4.83 -16.44 15.21
C LEU A 487 3.49 -15.72 15.31
N ILE A 488 3.50 -14.40 15.49
CA ILE A 488 2.27 -13.64 15.72
C ILE A 488 2.39 -12.21 15.15
N ARG A 489 1.30 -11.70 14.58
CA ARG A 489 1.12 -10.27 14.30
C ARG A 489 0.20 -9.70 15.35
N LEU A 490 0.71 -8.70 16.06
CA LEU A 490 -0.02 -7.97 17.06
C LEU A 490 -0.35 -6.59 16.53
N ALA A 491 -1.47 -6.03 16.96
CA ALA A 491 -1.76 -4.60 16.88
C ALA A 491 -1.88 -4.06 18.28
N ARG A 492 -1.30 -2.91 18.58
CA ARG A 492 -1.65 -2.27 19.86
C ARG A 492 -3.09 -1.78 19.77
N ASP A 493 -3.81 -1.87 20.89
CA ASP A 493 -5.17 -1.31 20.96
C ASP A 493 -5.13 0.22 20.86
N VAL A 494 -3.98 0.80 21.23
CA VAL A 494 -3.81 2.24 21.29
C VAL A 494 -3.76 2.86 19.89
N ASP A 495 -2.94 2.38 18.93
CA ASP A 495 -2.82 2.93 17.55
C ASP A 495 -3.31 2.03 16.45
N GLY A 496 -3.54 0.75 16.74
CA GLY A 496 -3.70 -0.24 15.69
C GLY A 496 -2.42 -0.49 14.90
N ALA A 497 -1.27 0.10 15.28
CA ALA A 497 0.01 -0.17 14.65
C ALA A 497 0.30 -1.65 14.83
N GLN A 498 0.67 -2.31 13.72
CA GLN A 498 0.84 -3.75 13.67
C GLN A 498 2.31 -4.10 13.52
N MET A 499 2.75 -5.15 14.19
CA MET A 499 4.09 -5.70 14.01
C MET A 499 4.08 -7.22 14.13
N ASP A 500 4.94 -7.82 13.33
CA ASP A 500 5.23 -9.23 13.33
C ASP A 500 6.33 -9.56 14.33
N PHE A 501 6.09 -10.55 15.17
CA PHE A 501 7.02 -11.01 16.19
C PHE A 501 7.43 -12.45 15.96
N GLY A 502 8.74 -12.68 15.91
CA GLY A 502 9.36 -13.97 15.76
C GLY A 502 9.77 -14.60 17.09
N TYR A 503 10.74 -15.50 17.02
CA TYR A 503 11.27 -16.25 18.15
C TYR A 503 12.76 -15.98 18.35
N THR A 504 13.24 -16.18 19.59
CA THR A 504 14.65 -16.14 19.96
C THR A 504 15.40 -17.36 19.41
N THR A 505 16.72 -17.38 19.57
CA THR A 505 17.57 -18.51 19.16
C THR A 505 17.20 -19.83 19.84
N ASN A 506 16.50 -19.79 20.97
CA ASN A 506 16.06 -20.96 21.72
C ASN A 506 14.65 -21.42 21.30
N GLY A 507 14.02 -20.74 20.33
CA GLY A 507 12.68 -21.06 19.85
C GLY A 507 11.54 -20.43 20.66
N GLU A 508 11.84 -19.64 21.70
CA GLU A 508 10.85 -18.92 22.49
C GLU A 508 10.34 -17.69 21.74
N LEU A 509 9.08 -17.27 21.85
CA LEU A 509 8.64 -15.99 21.30
C LEU A 509 9.51 -14.84 21.84
N ASP A 510 9.90 -13.92 20.97
CA ASP A 510 10.74 -12.77 21.35
C ASP A 510 9.92 -11.76 22.15
N ARG A 511 9.74 -12.07 23.43
CA ARG A 511 8.93 -11.27 24.34
C ARG A 511 9.54 -9.92 24.59
N GLN A 512 10.87 -9.80 24.62
CA GLN A 512 11.52 -8.51 24.84
C GLN A 512 11.22 -7.58 23.67
N ALA A 513 11.33 -8.06 22.43
CA ALA A 513 10.93 -7.28 21.26
C ALA A 513 9.45 -6.86 21.31
N ILE A 514 8.56 -7.74 21.79
CA ILE A 514 7.15 -7.38 22.00
C ILE A 514 7.00 -6.33 23.08
N VAL A 515 7.65 -6.45 24.24
CA VAL A 515 7.61 -5.45 25.33
C VAL A 515 8.09 -4.10 24.83
N ASP A 516 9.23 -4.08 24.14
CA ASP A 516 9.87 -2.87 23.62
C ASP A 516 8.97 -2.17 22.60
N TRP A 517 8.32 -2.94 21.71
CA TRP A 517 7.39 -2.40 20.73
C TRP A 517 6.02 -2.05 21.32
N ALA A 518 5.54 -2.83 22.28
CA ALA A 518 4.23 -2.65 22.89
C ALA A 518 4.21 -1.50 23.92
N GLY A 519 5.40 -1.05 24.37
CA GLY A 519 5.55 -0.03 25.40
C GLY A 519 5.36 -0.58 26.82
N GLY A 520 5.61 -1.88 27.04
CA GLY A 520 5.46 -2.56 28.33
C GLY A 520 4.78 -3.93 28.23
N ASP A 521 5.02 -4.81 29.20
CA ASP A 521 4.45 -6.16 29.26
C ASP A 521 2.95 -6.20 29.63
N THR A 522 2.42 -5.07 30.13
CA THR A 522 1.00 -4.85 30.47
C THR A 522 0.19 -4.20 29.35
N ALA A 523 0.81 -3.88 28.21
CA ALA A 523 0.14 -3.30 27.05
C ALA A 523 -1.01 -4.19 26.56
N ILE A 524 -2.08 -3.56 26.08
CA ILE A 524 -3.23 -4.26 25.49
C ILE A 524 -2.92 -4.45 24.00
N LEU A 525 -2.69 -5.70 23.62
CA LEU A 525 -2.34 -6.08 22.25
C LEU A 525 -3.47 -6.92 21.67
N ARG A 526 -3.97 -6.54 20.51
CA ARG A 526 -4.91 -7.33 19.71
C ARG A 526 -4.11 -8.26 18.82
N VAL A 527 -4.59 -9.49 18.66
CA VAL A 527 -3.99 -10.40 17.69
C VAL A 527 -4.62 -10.13 16.33
N ILE A 528 -3.80 -9.72 15.37
CA ILE A 528 -4.23 -9.51 13.98
C ILE A 528 -4.00 -10.75 13.14
N ARG A 529 -2.98 -11.53 13.48
CA ARG A 529 -2.69 -12.79 12.81
C ARG A 529 -1.95 -13.70 13.76
N TRP A 530 -2.39 -14.95 13.86
CA TRP A 530 -1.56 -16.00 14.42
C TRP A 530 -1.01 -16.83 13.27
N TYR A 531 0.31 -16.78 13.07
CA TYR A 531 0.91 -17.41 11.91
C TYR A 531 0.95 -18.92 12.09
N ASP A 532 0.38 -19.60 11.10
CA ASP A 532 0.54 -21.04 10.93
C ASP A 532 2.01 -21.37 10.64
N GLN A 533 2.60 -22.22 11.50
CA GLN A 533 3.95 -22.71 11.31
C GLN A 533 4.01 -23.82 10.26
N SER A 534 2.91 -24.50 9.95
CA SER A 534 2.86 -25.61 9.00
C SER A 534 3.20 -25.17 7.55
N PRO A 535 3.54 -26.11 6.66
CA PRO A 535 3.74 -25.80 5.24
C PRO A 535 2.49 -25.26 4.53
N ALA A 536 1.30 -25.43 5.10
CA ALA A 536 0.06 -24.95 4.51
C ALA A 536 -0.04 -23.42 4.54
N GLY A 537 0.65 -22.75 5.48
CA GLY A 537 0.68 -21.30 5.59
C GLY A 537 -0.70 -20.68 5.81
N ALA A 538 -1.65 -21.45 6.35
CA ALA A 538 -3.03 -21.02 6.54
C ALA A 538 -3.15 -20.28 7.88
N HIS A 539 -2.63 -19.05 7.91
CA HIS A 539 -2.61 -18.22 9.10
C HIS A 539 -4.02 -17.94 9.63
N MET A 540 -4.17 -17.93 10.95
CA MET A 540 -5.40 -17.55 11.61
C MET A 540 -5.57 -16.04 11.58
N LEU A 541 -6.72 -15.59 11.08
CA LEU A 541 -7.10 -14.17 11.05
C LEU A 541 -8.33 -13.97 11.94
N PRO A 542 -8.45 -12.82 12.60
CA PRO A 542 -9.63 -12.54 13.41
C PRO A 542 -10.85 -12.35 12.51
N VAL A 543 -11.99 -12.87 12.95
CA VAL A 543 -13.24 -12.81 12.19
C VAL A 543 -13.88 -11.44 12.36
N TYR A 544 -14.12 -10.77 11.23
CA TYR A 544 -14.41 -9.35 11.15
C TYR A 544 -15.88 -8.97 11.04
N SER A 545 -16.74 -9.91 10.67
CA SER A 545 -18.19 -9.76 10.56
C SER A 545 -18.75 -11.09 10.10
N ASN A 546 -19.58 -11.76 10.88
CA ASN A 546 -20.34 -12.88 10.33
C ASN A 546 -21.66 -12.35 9.75
N THR A 547 -21.60 -11.78 8.55
CA THR A 547 -22.80 -11.45 7.75
C THR A 547 -23.52 -12.71 7.24
N ALA A 548 -22.91 -13.90 7.30
CA ALA A 548 -23.56 -15.15 6.92
C ALA A 548 -24.60 -15.62 7.96
N LEU A 549 -24.62 -15.05 9.17
CA LEU A 549 -25.57 -15.37 10.24
C LEU A 549 -26.44 -14.16 10.70
N GLY A 550 -26.33 -13.01 10.03
CA GLY A 550 -27.33 -11.93 10.15
C GLY A 550 -27.25 -11.03 11.40
N PHE A 551 -26.08 -10.79 11.98
CA PHE A 551 -25.93 -9.88 13.13
C PHE A 551 -24.95 -8.72 12.88
N SER A 552 -25.28 -7.55 13.43
CA SER A 552 -24.60 -6.26 13.22
C SER A 552 -23.93 -5.78 14.52
N SER A 553 -22.59 -5.75 14.56
CA SER A 553 -21.81 -4.98 15.54
C SER A 553 -20.40 -4.65 15.00
N PRO A 554 -19.81 -3.47 15.29
CA PRO A 554 -18.48 -3.08 14.83
C PRO A 554 -17.36 -3.61 15.75
N ARG A 555 -16.81 -4.79 15.39
CA ARG A 555 -15.51 -5.44 15.65
C ARG A 555 -14.77 -5.32 17.00
N ASP A 556 -14.48 -6.51 17.55
CA ASP A 556 -13.83 -6.79 18.83
C ASP A 556 -12.77 -7.91 18.56
N TYR A 557 -11.49 -7.82 18.95
CA TYR A 557 -10.41 -8.78 18.52
C TYR A 557 -9.87 -9.62 19.69
N PRO A 558 -9.36 -10.87 19.49
CA PRO A 558 -8.63 -11.61 20.52
C PRO A 558 -7.47 -10.76 21.10
N LEU A 559 -7.24 -10.89 22.40
CA LEU A 559 -6.14 -10.20 23.08
C LEU A 559 -4.89 -11.06 23.15
N PHE A 560 -3.76 -10.39 23.34
CA PHE A 560 -2.47 -10.98 23.64
C PHE A 560 -1.90 -10.31 24.88
N ARG A 561 -1.34 -11.12 25.78
CA ARG A 561 -0.56 -10.68 26.93
C ARG A 561 0.84 -11.26 26.83
N VAL A 562 1.84 -10.40 27.05
CA VAL A 562 3.25 -10.80 27.03
C VAL A 562 3.61 -11.64 28.26
N ASN A 563 2.91 -11.43 29.36
CA ASN A 563 3.07 -12.13 30.62
C ASN A 563 1.71 -12.40 31.24
N ASP A 564 1.43 -13.67 31.56
CA ASP A 564 0.16 -14.09 32.16
C ASP A 564 0.19 -14.21 33.69
N GLY A 565 1.32 -13.86 34.32
CA GLY A 565 1.58 -13.95 35.76
C GLY A 565 2.75 -14.87 36.11
N ASP A 566 3.04 -15.85 35.24
CA ASP A 566 4.10 -16.86 35.43
C ASP A 566 5.25 -16.71 34.43
N GLY A 567 5.30 -15.59 33.73
CA GLY A 567 6.39 -15.29 32.80
C GLY A 567 6.25 -15.97 31.44
N HIS A 568 5.03 -16.24 30.95
CA HIS A 568 4.82 -16.73 29.58
C HIS A 568 3.74 -15.93 28.83
N PRO A 569 3.83 -15.84 27.49
CA PRO A 569 2.86 -15.12 26.67
C PRO A 569 1.57 -15.94 26.49
N VAL A 570 0.43 -15.28 26.28
CA VAL A 570 -0.88 -15.93 26.15
C VAL A 570 -1.82 -15.13 25.25
N ILE A 571 -2.68 -15.84 24.51
CA ILE A 571 -3.83 -15.26 23.82
C ILE A 571 -5.08 -15.40 24.69
N ILE A 572 -5.86 -14.32 24.79
CA ILE A 572 -7.04 -14.22 25.66
C ILE A 572 -8.29 -14.00 24.81
N PHE A 573 -9.28 -14.86 25.02
CA PHE A 573 -10.64 -14.71 24.51
C PHE A 573 -11.55 -14.28 25.67
N ASP A 574 -12.19 -13.12 25.50
CA ASP A 574 -13.12 -12.51 26.46
C ASP A 574 -14.48 -12.33 25.79
N ALA A 575 -15.57 -12.27 26.57
CA ALA A 575 -16.95 -12.27 26.10
C ALA A 575 -17.32 -11.15 25.10
N ASN A 576 -16.49 -10.11 25.01
CA ASN A 576 -16.61 -8.99 24.08
C ASN A 576 -15.42 -8.92 23.09
N ARG A 577 -14.77 -10.03 22.74
CA ARG A 577 -13.60 -10.09 21.83
C ARG A 577 -13.77 -11.28 20.87
N ALA A 578 -13.65 -11.06 19.56
CA ALA A 578 -14.01 -12.03 18.52
C ALA A 578 -12.98 -13.16 18.32
N ASP A 579 -13.26 -14.01 17.33
CA ASP A 579 -12.68 -15.33 17.10
C ASP A 579 -11.56 -15.30 16.06
N PHE A 580 -10.85 -16.43 15.89
CA PHE A 580 -10.04 -16.68 14.70
C PHE A 580 -10.70 -17.64 13.73
N GLU A 581 -10.41 -17.46 12.44
CA GLU A 581 -10.77 -18.39 11.37
C GLU A 581 -9.50 -18.95 10.71
N SER A 582 -9.41 -20.27 10.61
CA SER A 582 -8.42 -21.04 9.82
C SER A 582 -9.11 -21.86 8.75
N LYS A 583 -8.40 -22.42 7.76
CA LYS A 583 -9.01 -23.26 6.71
C LYS A 583 -8.68 -24.74 6.91
N LEU A 584 -9.70 -25.61 6.90
CA LEU A 584 -9.58 -27.07 6.84
C LEU A 584 -10.35 -27.59 5.62
N GLN A 585 -9.75 -28.47 4.81
CA GLN A 585 -10.34 -28.95 3.56
C GLN A 585 -10.60 -30.47 3.63
N ASN A 586 -11.82 -30.91 3.26
CA ASN A 586 -12.18 -32.31 2.95
C ASN A 586 -11.73 -33.38 3.97
N VAL A 587 -12.00 -33.16 5.26
CA VAL A 587 -11.51 -34.04 6.33
C VAL A 587 -12.48 -35.20 6.62
N THR A 588 -11.96 -36.42 6.81
CA THR A 588 -12.76 -37.64 7.14
C THR A 588 -12.58 -38.12 8.59
N GLY A 589 -11.66 -37.49 9.33
CA GLY A 589 -11.42 -37.61 10.77
C GLY A 589 -10.53 -36.46 11.22
N HIS A 590 -10.49 -36.13 12.52
CA HIS A 590 -9.69 -35.00 12.99
C HIS A 590 -9.17 -35.19 14.42
N SER A 591 -8.08 -34.49 14.74
CA SER A 591 -7.55 -34.37 16.10
C SER A 591 -7.19 -32.92 16.40
N ILE A 592 -7.44 -32.52 17.64
CA ILE A 592 -7.08 -31.20 18.18
C ILE A 592 -6.22 -31.37 19.42
N LEU A 593 -5.12 -30.64 19.48
CA LEU A 593 -4.26 -30.51 20.66
C LEU A 593 -4.20 -29.03 21.04
N ALA A 594 -4.45 -28.69 22.30
CA ALA A 594 -4.36 -27.31 22.77
C ALA A 594 -3.84 -27.21 24.21
N ARG A 595 -2.96 -26.25 24.47
CA ARG A 595 -2.61 -25.84 25.84
C ARG A 595 -3.39 -24.61 26.24
N ALA A 596 -4.24 -24.77 27.26
CA ALA A 596 -5.19 -23.75 27.66
C ALA A 596 -5.38 -23.68 29.19
N ASN A 597 -5.83 -22.52 29.67
CA ASN A 597 -6.22 -22.29 31.06
C ASN A 597 -7.65 -21.75 31.13
N HIS A 598 -8.37 -22.25 32.13
CA HIS A 598 -9.81 -22.11 32.31
C HIS A 598 -10.16 -21.42 33.63
N ARG A 599 -11.26 -20.64 33.66
CA ARG A 599 -11.87 -20.12 34.90
C ARG A 599 -13.22 -20.78 35.16
N ALA A 600 -13.53 -21.07 36.44
CA ALA A 600 -14.79 -21.69 36.84
C ALA A 600 -16.04 -21.00 36.22
N GLY A 601 -16.93 -21.79 35.61
CA GLY A 601 -18.19 -21.33 35.02
C GLY A 601 -18.11 -20.64 33.65
N GLY A 602 -16.96 -20.66 32.95
CA GLY A 602 -16.79 -20.07 31.61
C GLY A 602 -16.20 -21.05 30.60
N ARG A 603 -16.58 -20.99 29.32
CA ARG A 603 -16.10 -21.96 28.32
C ARG A 603 -14.63 -21.71 27.92
N LEU A 604 -13.86 -22.80 27.79
CA LEU A 604 -12.38 -22.77 27.61
C LEU A 604 -11.96 -22.48 26.16
N LEU A 605 -12.52 -23.23 25.22
CA LEU A 605 -12.23 -23.19 23.79
C LEU A 605 -13.52 -23.60 23.07
N SER A 606 -13.81 -22.99 21.93
CA SER A 606 -14.93 -23.39 21.07
C SER A 606 -14.44 -23.47 19.65
N ALA A 607 -14.75 -24.57 19.00
CA ALA A 607 -14.29 -24.96 17.68
C ALA A 607 -15.52 -25.18 16.78
N GLN A 608 -15.59 -24.52 15.62
CA GLN A 608 -16.70 -24.76 14.69
C GLN A 608 -16.21 -25.43 13.41
N PHE A 609 -16.85 -26.53 13.02
CA PHE A 609 -16.54 -27.33 11.83
C PHE A 609 -17.83 -27.59 11.00
N GLU A 610 -18.44 -26.59 10.35
CA GLU A 610 -19.80 -26.68 9.74
C GLU A 610 -20.96 -27.16 10.70
N THR A 611 -20.63 -27.75 11.85
CA THR A 611 -21.40 -28.11 13.05
C THR A 611 -20.51 -27.86 14.28
N TYR A 612 -21.11 -27.73 15.47
CA TYR A 612 -20.43 -27.21 16.67
C TYR A 612 -19.54 -28.25 17.38
N PHE A 613 -18.41 -27.81 17.93
CA PHE A 613 -17.54 -28.56 18.84
C PHE A 613 -17.17 -27.64 20.02
N ASN A 614 -17.71 -27.88 21.21
CA ASN A 614 -17.53 -26.98 22.35
C ASN A 614 -16.87 -27.68 23.54
N PHE A 615 -16.04 -26.97 24.30
CA PHE A 615 -15.63 -27.38 25.66
C PHE A 615 -16.48 -26.58 26.69
N LEU A 616 -17.54 -27.18 27.29
CA LEU A 616 -18.64 -26.51 28.05
C LEU A 616 -18.81 -26.91 29.52
N ASP A 617 -19.16 -26.00 30.48
CA ASP A 617 -19.52 -26.34 31.88
C ASP A 617 -21.01 -26.51 31.78
N ASP A 618 -21.52 -27.64 32.21
CA ASP A 618 -22.89 -27.67 32.68
C ASP A 618 -22.94 -28.41 34.02
N GLY A 619 -22.56 -27.69 35.09
CA GLY A 619 -22.75 -28.18 36.46
C GLY A 619 -21.74 -29.23 36.92
N GLY A 620 -20.46 -29.09 36.56
CA GLY A 620 -19.39 -29.94 37.09
C GLY A 620 -19.06 -31.18 36.26
N LYS A 621 -19.61 -31.28 35.04
CA LYS A 621 -19.13 -32.14 33.96
C LYS A 621 -18.94 -31.24 32.75
N TRP A 622 -17.77 -31.33 32.11
CA TRP A 622 -17.53 -30.55 30.92
C TRP A 622 -17.66 -31.40 29.67
N THR A 623 -18.53 -30.97 28.76
CA THR A 623 -19.11 -31.84 27.74
C THR A 623 -18.72 -31.39 26.34
N LEU A 624 -18.28 -32.35 25.53
CA LEU A 624 -18.03 -32.12 24.11
C LEU A 624 -19.34 -32.24 23.30
N SER A 625 -20.00 -31.11 23.03
CA SER A 625 -21.33 -31.08 22.40
C SER A 625 -21.24 -30.95 20.88
N MET A 626 -21.91 -31.84 20.14
CA MET A 626 -22.18 -31.72 18.70
C MET A 626 -23.63 -31.31 18.44
N ASP A 627 -23.84 -30.27 17.64
CA ASP A 627 -25.19 -29.92 17.16
C ASP A 627 -25.55 -30.84 15.99
N THR A 628 -26.18 -31.97 16.30
CA THR A 628 -26.87 -32.73 15.25
C THR A 628 -28.12 -31.95 14.90
N VAL A 629 -28.36 -31.75 13.60
CA VAL A 629 -29.32 -30.79 13.04
C VAL A 629 -30.73 -30.82 13.67
N ASN A 630 -31.14 -31.86 14.44
CA ASN A 630 -32.35 -31.85 15.29
C ASN A 630 -32.34 -32.95 16.40
N GLY A 631 -31.24 -33.23 17.12
CA GLY A 631 -31.14 -34.35 18.09
C GLY A 631 -30.61 -34.01 19.50
N PRO A 632 -30.82 -34.87 20.53
CA PRO A 632 -30.30 -34.64 21.88
C PRO A 632 -28.77 -34.64 21.90
N TYR A 633 -28.17 -33.68 22.60
CA TYR A 633 -26.72 -33.53 22.74
C TYR A 633 -26.10 -34.77 23.44
N GLU A 634 -25.06 -35.36 22.84
CA GLU A 634 -24.20 -36.30 23.57
C GLU A 634 -23.02 -35.54 24.17
N GLU A 635 -22.71 -35.87 25.42
CA GLU A 635 -21.84 -35.10 26.29
C GLU A 635 -20.67 -35.99 26.76
N LEU A 636 -19.45 -35.71 26.27
CA LEU A 636 -18.24 -36.47 26.66
C LEU A 636 -17.41 -35.73 27.70
N ASP A 637 -17.08 -36.40 28.82
CA ASP A 637 -16.25 -35.84 29.89
C ASP A 637 -14.80 -35.65 29.43
N MET A 638 -14.34 -34.41 29.53
CA MET A 638 -13.01 -33.99 29.13
C MET A 638 -12.00 -34.04 30.28
N GLY A 639 -12.42 -34.13 31.55
CA GLY A 639 -11.56 -33.84 32.70
C GLY A 639 -11.17 -32.35 32.78
N VAL A 640 -11.48 -31.64 33.87
CA VAL A 640 -11.18 -30.20 33.99
C VAL A 640 -10.66 -29.85 35.38
N VAL A 641 -9.63 -29.00 35.40
CA VAL A 641 -9.05 -28.41 36.59
C VAL A 641 -9.11 -26.89 36.42
N ALA A 642 -10.01 -26.25 37.16
CA ALA A 642 -10.20 -24.82 37.08
C ALA A 642 -8.97 -24.04 37.57
N ASP A 643 -8.77 -22.87 36.98
CA ASP A 643 -7.73 -21.89 37.32
C ASP A 643 -6.29 -22.42 37.13
N GLN A 644 -6.10 -23.49 36.35
CA GLN A 644 -4.80 -24.10 36.06
C GLN A 644 -4.59 -24.33 34.55
N TRP A 645 -3.32 -24.39 34.15
CA TRP A 645 -2.90 -24.68 32.78
C TRP A 645 -2.79 -26.19 32.57
N HIS A 646 -3.50 -26.71 31.56
CA HIS A 646 -3.49 -28.13 31.21
C HIS A 646 -3.43 -28.32 29.69
N ASP A 647 -2.94 -29.48 29.28
CA ASP A 647 -2.91 -29.89 27.87
C ASP A 647 -4.16 -30.72 27.57
N TYR A 648 -5.02 -30.21 26.70
CA TYR A 648 -6.27 -30.85 26.32
C TYR A 648 -6.15 -31.44 24.91
N ALA A 649 -6.69 -32.64 24.73
CA ALA A 649 -6.80 -33.26 23.42
C ALA A 649 -8.15 -33.91 23.17
N GLY A 650 -8.58 -33.88 21.91
CA GLY A 650 -9.74 -34.60 21.42
C GLY A 650 -9.46 -35.25 20.08
N THR A 651 -9.91 -36.49 19.89
CA THR A 651 -9.81 -37.20 18.60
C THR A 651 -11.16 -37.73 18.16
N PHE A 652 -11.45 -37.61 16.86
CA PHE A 652 -12.68 -38.10 16.26
C PHE A 652 -12.42 -38.92 15.00
N HIS A 653 -12.99 -40.13 14.97
CA HIS A 653 -13.07 -41.01 13.82
C HIS A 653 -14.54 -41.24 13.41
N ALA A 654 -14.93 -40.72 12.24
CA ALA A 654 -16.26 -40.96 11.70
C ALA A 654 -16.53 -42.47 11.44
N GLY A 655 -17.76 -42.91 11.68
CA GLY A 655 -18.21 -44.28 11.38
C GLY A 655 -17.63 -45.40 12.26
N THR A 656 -16.87 -45.07 13.30
CA THR A 656 -16.28 -46.03 14.24
C THR A 656 -17.04 -46.04 15.58
N ALA A 657 -17.39 -47.22 16.10
CA ALA A 657 -17.92 -47.34 17.46
C ALA A 657 -16.85 -46.89 18.46
N ASN A 658 -17.18 -46.00 19.41
CA ASN A 658 -16.17 -45.35 20.26
C ASN A 658 -15.15 -44.49 19.51
N GLY A 659 -15.53 -43.93 18.36
CA GLY A 659 -14.65 -43.09 17.54
C GLY A 659 -14.23 -41.77 18.19
N TRP A 660 -14.73 -41.43 19.38
CA TRP A 660 -14.42 -40.21 20.12
C TRP A 660 -13.64 -40.51 21.39
N LYS A 661 -12.51 -39.83 21.59
CA LYS A 661 -11.72 -39.87 22.83
C LYS A 661 -11.30 -38.46 23.27
N SER A 662 -11.24 -38.26 24.58
CA SER A 662 -10.71 -37.05 25.23
C SER A 662 -9.47 -37.38 26.08
N PHE A 663 -8.55 -36.42 26.20
CA PHE A 663 -7.37 -36.51 27.05
C PHE A 663 -7.11 -35.19 27.78
N VAL A 664 -6.49 -35.32 28.97
CA VAL A 664 -5.94 -34.22 29.76
C VAL A 664 -4.56 -34.64 30.24
N ASP A 665 -3.57 -33.77 30.00
CA ASP A 665 -2.17 -33.99 30.38
C ASP A 665 -1.65 -35.36 29.91
N GLY A 666 -1.95 -35.68 28.64
CA GLY A 666 -1.59 -36.96 28.01
C GLY A 666 -2.36 -38.20 28.52
N GLY A 667 -3.20 -38.06 29.55
CA GLY A 667 -4.02 -39.12 30.12
C GLY A 667 -5.43 -39.16 29.52
N ALA A 668 -5.88 -40.33 29.05
CA ALA A 668 -7.23 -40.51 28.51
C ALA A 668 -8.31 -40.33 29.60
N GLN A 669 -9.37 -39.58 29.28
CA GLN A 669 -10.41 -39.18 30.22
C GLN A 669 -11.73 -39.94 29.99
N ALA A 670 -12.30 -39.86 28.79
CA ALA A 670 -13.53 -40.57 28.46
C ALA A 670 -13.56 -41.05 26.99
N THR A 671 -14.47 -41.97 26.71
CA THR A 671 -14.72 -42.52 25.37
C THR A 671 -16.23 -42.69 25.18
N ALA A 672 -16.78 -42.20 24.07
CA ALA A 672 -18.24 -42.22 23.83
C ALA A 672 -18.73 -43.53 23.21
N THR A 673 -19.68 -44.23 23.83
CA THR A 673 -20.05 -45.61 23.44
C THR A 673 -20.85 -45.80 22.16
N SER A 674 -21.46 -44.77 21.58
CA SER A 674 -22.11 -44.87 20.26
C SER A 674 -22.44 -43.52 19.62
N ILE A 675 -21.74 -43.14 18.56
CA ILE A 675 -22.19 -42.09 17.64
C ILE A 675 -22.33 -42.73 16.26
N ASN A 676 -23.57 -42.95 15.84
CA ASN A 676 -23.91 -43.42 14.49
C ASN A 676 -24.60 -42.28 13.73
N THR A 677 -23.87 -41.21 13.45
CA THR A 677 -24.25 -40.23 12.44
C THR A 677 -23.02 -39.81 11.66
N SER A 678 -23.13 -39.88 10.33
CA SER A 678 -22.14 -39.37 9.40
C SER A 678 -22.08 -37.86 9.58
N PHE A 679 -20.89 -37.33 9.89
CA PHE A 679 -20.59 -35.92 9.77
C PHE A 679 -20.72 -35.53 8.29
N SER A 680 -21.78 -34.81 7.92
CA SER A 680 -21.99 -34.35 6.54
C SER A 680 -21.53 -32.91 6.43
N MET A 681 -20.34 -32.69 5.87
CA MET A 681 -19.92 -31.37 5.43
C MET A 681 -20.63 -31.03 4.11
N SER A 682 -21.41 -29.95 4.06
CA SER A 682 -21.80 -29.35 2.77
C SER A 682 -22.37 -27.94 2.83
N TYR A 683 -21.77 -27.14 1.95
CA TYR A 683 -22.09 -25.81 1.45
C TYR A 683 -21.85 -24.61 2.39
N GLY A 684 -20.61 -24.13 2.33
CA GLY A 684 -20.29 -22.72 2.45
C GLY A 684 -19.17 -22.45 3.45
N LEU A 685 -17.93 -22.55 2.97
CA LEU A 685 -16.66 -22.14 3.60
C LEU A 685 -15.94 -23.26 4.38
N ASN A 686 -14.82 -23.73 3.79
CA ASN A 686 -13.87 -24.72 4.31
C ASN A 686 -13.08 -24.18 5.52
N THR A 687 -13.76 -23.73 6.56
CA THR A 687 -13.21 -22.84 7.59
C THR A 687 -13.53 -23.33 8.99
N TYR A 688 -12.51 -23.26 9.85
CA TYR A 688 -12.49 -23.63 11.25
C TYR A 688 -12.44 -22.36 12.10
N ASN A 689 -13.46 -22.16 12.96
CA ASN A 689 -13.48 -21.02 13.87
C ASN A 689 -13.04 -21.43 15.27
N VAL A 690 -12.15 -20.65 15.86
CA VAL A 690 -11.76 -20.71 17.27
C VAL A 690 -12.40 -19.52 17.99
N GLY A 691 -13.52 -19.75 18.70
CA GLY A 691 -14.10 -18.77 19.64
C GLY A 691 -15.62 -18.49 19.64
N TYR A 692 -16.47 -19.23 18.93
CA TYR A 692 -17.85 -18.78 18.61
C TYR A 692 -18.85 -18.46 19.76
N PHE A 693 -19.73 -17.48 19.52
CA PHE A 693 -20.79 -16.96 20.42
C PHE A 693 -22.26 -17.33 20.02
N ARG A 694 -23.13 -17.77 20.95
CA ARG A 694 -24.63 -17.80 20.83
C ARG A 694 -25.31 -17.32 22.14
N TRP A 695 -26.21 -16.34 22.07
CA TRP A 695 -26.91 -15.71 23.23
C TRP A 695 -28.13 -16.59 23.55
N TRP A 696 -28.01 -17.49 24.52
CA TRP A 696 -29.17 -17.95 25.30
C TRP A 696 -28.81 -18.32 26.75
N ASP A 697 -27.92 -17.58 27.41
CA ASP A 697 -27.98 -17.19 28.82
C ASP A 697 -26.67 -16.48 29.22
N ALA A 698 -26.63 -15.97 30.44
CA ALA A 698 -25.61 -15.06 30.98
C ALA A 698 -24.28 -15.73 31.38
N SER A 699 -23.88 -16.84 30.73
CA SER A 699 -22.58 -17.48 30.96
C SER A 699 -21.47 -16.74 30.20
N ARG A 700 -20.52 -16.16 30.95
CA ARG A 700 -19.41 -15.33 30.42
C ARG A 700 -18.22 -16.21 30.04
N TRP A 701 -17.65 -16.00 28.86
CA TRP A 701 -16.50 -16.73 28.34
C TRP A 701 -15.18 -16.19 28.89
N TYR A 702 -14.28 -17.06 29.34
CA TYR A 702 -12.93 -16.70 29.77
C TYR A 702 -11.96 -17.83 29.42
N GLY A 703 -11.18 -17.65 28.35
CA GLY A 703 -10.21 -18.65 27.88
C GLY A 703 -8.84 -18.05 27.59
N LYS A 704 -7.80 -18.76 28.01
CA LYS A 704 -6.39 -18.42 27.76
C LYS A 704 -5.74 -19.56 26.96
N VAL A 705 -5.12 -19.27 25.81
CA VAL A 705 -4.51 -20.28 24.93
C VAL A 705 -3.06 -19.91 24.60
N ARG A 706 -2.15 -20.89 24.63
CA ARG A 706 -0.74 -20.71 24.22
C ARG A 706 -0.40 -21.46 22.94
N GLU A 707 -1.00 -22.62 22.73
CA GLU A 707 -0.67 -23.54 21.62
C GLU A 707 -1.94 -24.25 21.16
N LEU A 708 -2.05 -24.42 19.84
CA LEU A 708 -3.14 -25.09 19.14
C LEU A 708 -2.59 -25.79 17.89
N VAL A 709 -2.75 -27.10 17.81
CA VAL A 709 -2.34 -27.92 16.66
C VAL A 709 -3.53 -28.71 16.14
N LEU A 710 -3.72 -28.68 14.82
CA LEU A 710 -4.82 -29.34 14.12
C LEU A 710 -4.28 -30.41 13.18
N PHE A 711 -4.93 -31.57 13.18
CA PHE A 711 -4.61 -32.69 12.30
C PHE A 711 -5.82 -33.07 11.45
N ASP A 712 -5.57 -33.31 10.16
CA ASP A 712 -6.50 -33.97 9.25
C ASP A 712 -6.34 -35.50 9.39
N GLY A 713 -6.95 -36.02 10.45
CA GLY A 713 -6.92 -37.43 10.81
C GLY A 713 -6.83 -37.66 12.32
N VAL A 714 -6.94 -38.94 12.70
CA VAL A 714 -6.82 -39.37 14.09
C VAL A 714 -5.36 -39.65 14.42
N ILE A 715 -4.83 -39.00 15.44
CA ILE A 715 -3.48 -39.25 15.97
C ILE A 715 -3.52 -40.31 17.08
N SER A 716 -2.38 -40.98 17.31
CA SER A 716 -2.27 -42.01 18.34
C SER A 716 -2.22 -41.42 19.76
N ASP A 717 -2.67 -42.19 20.75
CA ASP A 717 -2.55 -41.83 22.17
C ASP A 717 -1.08 -41.51 22.55
N THR A 718 -0.10 -42.16 21.90
CA THR A 718 1.34 -41.86 22.07
C THR A 718 1.70 -40.46 21.57
N LEU A 719 1.18 -40.02 20.42
CA LEU A 719 1.48 -38.67 19.93
C LEU A 719 0.87 -37.60 20.84
N VAL A 720 -0.32 -37.87 21.41
CA VAL A 720 -0.93 -37.01 22.43
C VAL A 720 -0.02 -36.89 23.66
N GLN A 721 0.58 -38.00 24.11
CA GLN A 721 1.54 -38.02 25.21
C GLN A 721 2.85 -37.31 24.89
N ASP A 722 3.40 -37.50 23.69
CA ASP A 722 4.65 -36.84 23.28
C ASP A 722 4.49 -35.32 23.19
N PHE A 723 3.35 -34.85 22.67
CA PHE A 723 3.01 -33.43 22.68
C PHE A 723 2.91 -32.88 24.11
N HIS A 724 2.24 -33.61 25.01
CA HIS A 724 2.16 -33.24 26.42
C HIS A 724 3.55 -33.15 27.06
N LEU A 725 4.42 -34.15 26.86
CA LEU A 725 5.77 -34.17 27.43
C LEU A 725 6.65 -33.01 26.94
N ASP A 726 6.58 -32.67 25.65
CA ASP A 726 7.29 -31.51 25.10
C ASP A 726 6.78 -30.20 25.71
N THR A 727 5.46 -30.07 25.81
CA THR A 727 4.81 -28.86 26.31
C THR A 727 5.06 -28.66 27.81
N ASP A 728 5.04 -29.74 28.60
CA ASP A 728 5.42 -29.76 30.01
C ASP A 728 6.90 -29.43 30.22
N SER A 729 7.78 -29.94 29.35
CA SER A 729 9.20 -29.62 29.40
C SER A 729 9.46 -28.13 29.18
N TYR A 730 8.62 -27.47 28.37
CA TYR A 730 8.76 -26.06 28.05
C TYR A 730 8.10 -25.11 29.07
N TYR A 731 6.90 -25.44 29.57
CA TYR A 731 6.13 -24.54 30.46
C TYR A 731 6.13 -24.93 31.94
N ALA A 732 6.70 -26.08 32.33
CA ALA A 732 6.81 -26.60 33.70
C ALA A 732 5.47 -26.69 34.49
N THR A 733 4.89 -27.89 34.58
CA THR A 733 3.53 -28.11 35.12
C THR A 733 3.53 -28.77 36.51
N PRO A 734 2.66 -28.35 37.48
CA PRO A 734 1.75 -27.21 37.43
C PRO A 734 2.41 -25.89 37.87
N LEU A 735 2.03 -24.77 37.23
CA LEU A 735 2.40 -23.41 37.64
C LEU A 735 1.68 -23.02 38.95
N THR A 736 2.28 -22.11 39.73
CA THR A 736 1.72 -21.65 41.01
C THR A 736 0.40 -20.87 40.84
N PRO A 737 -0.63 -21.09 41.69
CA PRO A 737 -1.89 -20.32 41.61
C PRO A 737 -1.68 -18.82 41.85
N LEU A 738 -2.36 -17.98 41.06
CA LEU A 738 -2.33 -16.52 41.16
C LEU A 738 -2.81 -16.02 42.56
N PRO A 739 -2.21 -14.94 43.12
CA PRO A 739 -2.67 -14.36 44.37
C PRO A 739 -4.05 -13.70 44.21
N VAL A 740 -4.99 -14.13 45.06
CA VAL A 740 -6.39 -13.67 45.06
C VAL A 740 -6.50 -12.28 45.70
N SER A 741 -7.08 -11.31 44.97
CA SER A 741 -7.28 -9.95 45.45
C SER A 741 -8.37 -9.87 46.52
N THR A 742 -8.06 -9.27 47.67
CA THR A 742 -9.07 -8.72 48.58
C THR A 742 -8.72 -7.26 48.88
N ASN A 743 -9.49 -6.34 48.27
CA ASN A 743 -9.79 -4.94 48.61
C ASN A 743 -8.73 -3.97 49.21
N PRO A 744 -8.90 -2.67 48.93
CA PRO A 744 -7.85 -1.85 48.34
C PRO A 744 -6.93 -1.25 49.39
N VAL A 745 -5.63 -1.46 49.18
CA VAL A 745 -4.60 -0.56 49.71
C VAL A 745 -4.01 0.15 48.49
N ILE A 746 -4.28 1.45 48.46
CA ILE A 746 -3.78 2.41 47.51
C ILE A 746 -2.25 2.42 47.57
N ILE A 747 -1.62 1.99 46.48
CA ILE A 747 -0.34 2.52 46.01
C ILE A 747 -0.51 2.71 44.49
N PRO A 748 -0.18 3.88 43.92
CA PRO A 748 -0.74 4.36 42.66
C PRO A 748 -0.08 3.66 41.46
N MET A 749 -0.89 3.16 40.52
CA MET A 749 -0.40 2.87 39.17
C MET A 749 -0.28 4.18 38.41
N MET A 750 0.92 4.55 37.99
CA MET A 750 1.11 5.59 36.98
C MET A 750 0.63 5.03 35.64
N GLY A 751 -0.33 5.71 34.98
CA GLY A 751 -0.59 5.56 33.55
C GLY A 751 0.64 5.99 32.74
N PRO A 752 0.53 6.44 31.47
CA PRO A 752 1.50 7.45 31.07
C PRO A 752 1.47 8.49 32.19
N VAL A 753 2.64 8.80 32.77
CA VAL A 753 2.76 10.07 33.47
C VAL A 753 2.23 11.06 32.43
N MET A 754 1.05 11.65 32.68
CA MET A 754 0.68 12.92 32.04
C MET A 754 1.97 13.70 32.12
N PRO A 755 2.67 13.97 30.99
CA PRO A 755 3.96 14.61 31.09
C PRO A 755 3.69 15.84 31.94
N THR A 756 4.46 16.01 33.02
CA THR A 756 4.21 17.15 33.92
C THR A 756 4.21 18.48 33.14
N THR A 757 4.80 18.46 31.93
CA THR A 757 4.70 19.47 30.86
C THR A 757 4.86 18.87 29.45
N TYR A 758 4.06 19.27 28.45
CA TYR A 758 4.25 18.95 27.01
C TYR A 758 5.36 19.82 26.39
N LYS A 759 6.53 19.26 26.08
CA LYS A 759 7.68 20.07 25.59
C LYS A 759 8.22 19.54 24.27
N GLY A 760 8.29 20.41 23.26
CA GLY A 760 8.49 19.96 21.89
C GLY A 760 9.02 20.98 20.90
N VAL A 761 8.88 20.64 19.63
CA VAL A 761 9.28 21.47 18.49
C VAL A 761 8.17 21.50 17.44
N ASN A 762 8.05 22.63 16.75
CA ASN A 762 7.26 22.76 15.54
C ASN A 762 8.01 22.06 14.40
N LEU A 763 7.40 21.07 13.78
CA LEU A 763 7.96 20.34 12.65
C LEU A 763 7.29 20.82 11.36
N SER A 764 7.80 21.94 10.86
CA SER A 764 7.30 22.69 9.73
C SER A 764 7.59 22.00 8.39
N GLY A 765 6.73 22.20 7.40
CA GLY A 765 6.90 21.70 6.04
C GLY A 765 5.59 21.57 5.27
N LEU A 766 4.48 21.27 5.94
CA LEU A 766 3.18 20.98 5.33
C LEU A 766 2.28 22.19 5.13
N GLU A 767 2.69 23.38 5.56
CA GLU A 767 1.94 24.63 5.52
C GLU A 767 2.33 25.56 4.36
N TYR A 768 3.40 25.23 3.63
CA TYR A 768 3.96 26.11 2.61
C TYR A 768 3.19 26.11 1.26
N ASN A 769 3.30 27.26 0.57
CA ASN A 769 2.84 27.53 -0.80
C ASN A 769 1.38 27.13 -1.12
N SER A 770 1.03 27.00 -2.40
CA SER A 770 -0.37 26.95 -2.85
C SER A 770 -1.12 25.67 -2.46
N VAL A 771 -2.44 25.78 -2.30
CA VAL A 771 -3.37 24.68 -1.95
C VAL A 771 -3.34 23.52 -2.94
N LYS A 772 -2.93 23.76 -4.20
CA LYS A 772 -2.78 22.76 -5.26
C LYS A 772 -1.34 22.26 -5.44
N GLY A 773 -0.47 22.57 -4.48
CA GLY A 773 0.96 22.29 -4.60
C GLY A 773 1.31 20.80 -4.54
N TYR A 774 2.46 20.44 -5.12
CA TYR A 774 3.02 19.09 -5.12
C TYR A 774 4.04 18.92 -3.97
N PRO A 775 4.09 17.73 -3.32
CA PRO A 775 5.08 17.44 -2.28
C PRO A 775 6.51 17.50 -2.83
N ASN A 776 7.41 18.11 -2.06
CA ASN A 776 8.82 18.41 -2.35
C ASN A 776 9.07 19.51 -3.41
N TYR A 777 8.03 20.23 -3.83
CA TYR A 777 8.14 21.40 -4.69
C TYR A 777 7.48 22.62 -4.04
N ASP A 778 6.20 22.48 -3.67
CA ASP A 778 5.41 23.54 -3.05
C ASP A 778 5.40 23.44 -1.52
N TYR A 779 5.45 22.23 -0.99
CA TYR A 779 5.59 22.01 0.45
C TYR A 779 6.49 20.80 0.65
N ALA A 780 7.08 20.67 1.82
CA ALA A 780 7.99 19.57 2.09
C ALA A 780 7.41 18.63 3.12
N LEU A 781 7.69 17.34 2.95
CA LEU A 781 7.23 16.31 3.85
C LEU A 781 8.25 16.14 4.99
N PRO A 782 7.88 16.42 6.25
CA PRO A 782 8.69 15.97 7.36
C PRO A 782 8.89 14.45 7.30
N SER A 783 10.01 14.00 7.82
CA SER A 783 10.47 12.62 7.74
C SER A 783 10.43 11.95 9.11
N ALA A 784 10.29 10.63 9.12
CA ALA A 784 10.41 9.85 10.36
C ALA A 784 11.77 10.06 11.06
N ALA A 785 12.83 10.34 10.30
CA ALA A 785 14.17 10.60 10.82
C ALA A 785 14.25 11.91 11.63
N GLU A 786 13.47 12.94 11.26
CA GLU A 786 13.40 14.19 12.04
C GLU A 786 12.67 13.96 13.36
N ILE A 787 11.59 13.18 13.33
CA ILE A 787 10.85 12.79 14.53
C ILE A 787 11.72 11.90 15.43
N ASP A 788 12.45 10.93 14.88
CA ASP A 788 13.46 10.12 15.59
C ASP A 788 14.48 11.01 16.30
N TYR A 789 14.98 12.00 15.59
CA TYR A 789 15.99 12.90 16.10
C TYR A 789 15.47 13.68 17.32
N PHE A 790 14.32 14.34 17.21
CA PHE A 790 13.78 15.13 18.33
C PHE A 790 13.31 14.27 19.50
N ALA A 791 12.75 13.08 19.25
CA ALA A 791 12.46 12.09 20.29
C ALA A 791 13.73 11.67 21.05
N ALA A 792 14.81 11.36 20.33
CA ALA A 792 16.10 11.00 20.94
C ALA A 792 16.74 12.14 21.74
N LYS A 793 16.35 13.39 21.48
CA LYS A 793 16.77 14.56 22.27
C LYS A 793 15.96 14.74 23.55
N GLY A 794 14.93 13.93 23.78
CA GLY A 794 14.06 13.92 24.95
C GLY A 794 12.77 14.73 24.80
N MET A 795 12.50 15.28 23.61
CA MET A 795 11.26 16.01 23.38
C MET A 795 10.06 15.05 23.46
N THR A 796 8.94 15.54 23.98
CA THR A 796 7.72 14.76 24.22
C THR A 796 6.56 15.19 23.33
N LEU A 797 6.75 16.23 22.51
CA LEU A 797 5.73 16.82 21.67
C LEU A 797 6.30 17.21 20.29
N ILE A 798 5.53 16.98 19.24
CA ILE A 798 5.68 17.63 17.93
C ILE A 798 4.43 18.49 17.69
N ARG A 799 4.59 19.76 17.35
CA ARG A 799 3.49 20.53 16.75
C ARG A 799 3.66 20.44 15.24
N LEU A 800 2.60 20.06 14.53
CA LEU A 800 2.62 19.81 13.09
C LEU A 800 1.76 20.88 12.39
N PRO A 801 2.38 21.99 11.94
CA PRO A 801 1.73 22.97 11.07
C PRO A 801 1.33 22.32 9.74
N PHE A 802 0.11 22.57 9.27
CA PHE A 802 -0.32 22.18 7.92
C PHE A 802 -1.38 23.14 7.35
N ASP A 803 -1.45 23.23 6.02
CA ASP A 803 -2.47 24.04 5.35
C ASP A 803 -3.87 23.37 5.47
N SER A 804 -4.82 24.07 6.11
CA SER A 804 -6.19 23.58 6.31
C SER A 804 -6.95 23.40 5.00
N ASP A 805 -6.74 24.26 4.02
CA ASP A 805 -7.41 24.20 2.71
C ASP A 805 -6.82 23.06 1.86
N ARG A 806 -5.57 22.66 2.09
CA ARG A 806 -5.01 21.45 1.47
C ARG A 806 -5.64 20.18 2.05
N LEU A 807 -5.91 20.18 3.36
CA LEU A 807 -6.57 19.07 4.03
C LEU A 807 -8.07 19.02 3.74
N GLN A 808 -8.75 20.16 3.58
CA GLN A 808 -10.15 20.22 3.17
C GLN A 808 -10.31 21.19 1.97
N PRO A 809 -10.07 20.73 0.73
CA PRO A 809 -10.02 21.59 -0.46
C PRO A 809 -11.34 22.23 -0.88
N ARG A 810 -12.45 21.68 -0.38
CA ARG A 810 -13.79 22.24 -0.58
C ARG A 810 -14.43 22.41 0.77
N ARG A 811 -14.95 23.60 1.02
CA ARG A 811 -15.65 23.90 2.26
C ARG A 811 -16.84 22.94 2.44
N PHE A 812 -17.04 22.41 3.65
CA PHE A 812 -18.02 21.36 3.96
C PHE A 812 -17.81 20.03 3.20
N GLY A 813 -16.75 19.93 2.40
CA GLY A 813 -16.38 18.77 1.62
C GLY A 813 -15.65 17.73 2.46
N ALA A 814 -15.31 16.60 1.83
CA ALA A 814 -14.48 15.59 2.46
C ALA A 814 -13.06 16.12 2.71
N LEU A 815 -12.37 15.55 3.69
CA LEU A 815 -10.93 15.73 3.83
C LEU A 815 -10.24 15.07 2.63
N ASN A 816 -9.18 15.70 2.12
CA ASN A 816 -8.35 15.15 1.06
C ASN A 816 -7.68 13.86 1.58
N PRO A 817 -7.98 12.67 1.02
CA PRO A 817 -7.49 11.41 1.57
C PRO A 817 -5.97 11.25 1.43
N GLY A 818 -5.37 11.81 0.37
CA GLY A 818 -3.91 11.75 0.15
C GLY A 818 -3.15 12.60 1.16
N PHE A 819 -3.59 13.85 1.37
CA PHE A 819 -2.95 14.75 2.33
C PHE A 819 -3.26 14.35 3.78
N LEU A 820 -4.47 13.84 4.06
CA LEU A 820 -4.80 13.26 5.36
C LEU A 820 -3.91 12.06 5.67
N LYS A 821 -3.60 11.20 4.68
CA LYS A 821 -2.68 10.09 4.88
C LYS A 821 -1.27 10.57 5.28
N VAL A 822 -0.79 11.67 4.69
CA VAL A 822 0.51 12.26 5.07
C VAL A 822 0.51 12.69 6.55
N ILE A 823 -0.54 13.40 6.97
CA ILE A 823 -0.69 13.82 8.38
C ILE A 823 -0.81 12.61 9.29
N ASP A 824 -1.61 11.59 8.93
CA ASP A 824 -1.76 10.37 9.72
C ASP A 824 -0.43 9.59 9.84
N ASP A 825 0.32 9.45 8.74
CA ASP A 825 1.64 8.81 8.77
C ASP A 825 2.55 9.53 9.79
N LEU A 826 2.59 10.87 9.81
CA LEU A 826 3.42 11.64 10.75
C LEU A 826 2.93 11.56 12.20
N VAL A 827 1.62 11.63 12.43
CA VAL A 827 1.00 11.43 13.75
C VAL A 827 1.39 10.06 14.30
N GLN A 828 1.30 9.02 13.47
CA GLN A 828 1.66 7.66 13.84
C GLN A 828 3.16 7.48 14.06
N GLN A 829 4.02 8.18 13.30
CA GLN A 829 5.47 8.19 13.55
C GLN A 829 5.82 8.83 14.91
N ALA A 830 5.28 10.01 15.21
CA ALA A 830 5.51 10.68 16.49
C ALA A 830 4.99 9.84 17.67
N ARG A 831 3.81 9.24 17.48
CA ARG A 831 3.22 8.32 18.44
C ARG A 831 4.11 7.13 18.77
N MET A 832 4.69 6.47 17.76
CA MET A 832 5.57 5.33 17.96
C MET A 832 6.79 5.66 18.84
N ARG A 833 7.12 6.95 19.00
CA ARG A 833 8.20 7.45 19.84
C ARG A 833 7.72 8.03 21.18
N GLY A 834 6.45 7.80 21.53
CA GLY A 834 5.84 8.33 22.75
C GLY A 834 5.62 9.84 22.73
N MET A 835 5.72 10.48 21.56
CA MET A 835 5.49 11.91 21.42
C MET A 835 4.00 12.20 21.21
N TRP A 836 3.56 13.31 21.79
CA TRP A 836 2.27 13.92 21.50
C TRP A 836 2.36 14.71 20.21
N VAL A 837 1.24 14.83 19.48
CA VAL A 837 1.17 15.64 18.26
C VAL A 837 0.10 16.70 18.38
N VAL A 838 0.47 17.97 18.27
CA VAL A 838 -0.49 19.04 18.03
C VAL A 838 -0.77 19.09 16.53
N LEU A 839 -2.02 18.83 16.14
CA LEU A 839 -2.50 19.14 14.80
C LEU A 839 -2.83 20.63 14.74
N ASP A 840 -2.08 21.38 13.93
CA ASP A 840 -2.17 22.82 13.82
C ASP A 840 -2.54 23.24 12.39
N PRO A 841 -3.83 23.51 12.11
CA PRO A 841 -4.23 24.15 10.87
C PRO A 841 -3.66 25.57 10.83
N HIS A 842 -2.70 25.78 9.94
CA HIS A 842 -1.78 26.90 9.97
C HIS A 842 -2.21 28.02 9.00
N THR A 843 -3.44 28.51 9.15
CA THR A 843 -4.10 29.43 8.21
C THR A 843 -4.60 30.75 8.82
N TYR A 844 -4.10 31.15 10.00
CA TYR A 844 -4.18 32.52 10.53
C TYR A 844 -5.60 33.05 10.80
N GLY A 845 -6.57 32.15 11.00
CA GLY A 845 -7.99 32.50 11.15
C GLY A 845 -8.73 32.70 9.83
N TYR A 846 -8.18 32.19 8.72
CA TYR A 846 -8.79 32.19 7.39
C TYR A 846 -9.06 30.78 6.90
N LEU A 847 -10.04 30.66 6.01
CA LEU A 847 -10.20 29.51 5.12
C LEU A 847 -10.44 30.04 3.71
N LYS A 848 -10.07 29.26 2.69
CA LYS A 848 -10.44 29.57 1.31
C LYS A 848 -11.87 29.17 1.02
N ASP A 849 -12.59 30.04 0.33
CA ASP A 849 -13.88 29.68 -0.26
C ASP A 849 -13.68 28.91 -1.58
N ASP A 850 -14.76 28.38 -2.14
CA ASP A 850 -14.70 27.56 -3.36
C ASP A 850 -14.15 28.34 -4.58
N ASP A 851 -14.16 29.68 -4.53
CA ASP A 851 -13.56 30.57 -5.54
C ASP A 851 -12.06 30.82 -5.35
N GLY A 852 -11.46 30.25 -4.29
CA GLY A 852 -10.05 30.38 -3.93
C GLY A 852 -9.69 31.63 -3.11
N THR A 853 -10.67 32.47 -2.76
CA THR A 853 -10.47 33.69 -1.97
C THR A 853 -10.30 33.35 -0.49
N ASP A 854 -9.28 33.92 0.16
CA ASP A 854 -9.12 33.84 1.62
C ASP A 854 -10.20 34.68 2.32
N ARG A 855 -10.99 34.03 3.18
CA ARG A 855 -12.08 34.67 3.93
C ARG A 855 -11.89 34.53 5.43
N VAL A 856 -12.12 35.62 6.16
CA VAL A 856 -12.02 35.64 7.62
C VAL A 856 -13.17 34.84 8.23
N ILE A 857 -12.83 33.77 8.96
CA ILE A 857 -13.81 32.84 9.54
C ILE A 857 -14.65 33.58 10.59
N GLY A 858 -15.98 33.45 10.50
CA GLY A 858 -16.96 34.04 11.42
C GLY A 858 -17.19 35.55 11.26
N VAL A 859 -16.50 36.20 10.31
CA VAL A 859 -16.65 37.63 10.02
C VAL A 859 -17.18 37.84 8.60
N ASP A 860 -16.61 37.15 7.62
CA ASP A 860 -17.15 37.14 6.26
C ASP A 860 -18.47 36.33 6.25
N PRO A 861 -19.59 36.89 5.78
CA PRO A 861 -20.87 36.16 5.69
C PRO A 861 -20.79 34.88 4.86
N LEU A 862 -19.85 34.79 3.92
CA LEU A 862 -19.59 33.61 3.10
C LEU A 862 -18.68 32.60 3.80
N MET A 863 -18.04 32.94 4.93
CA MET A 863 -17.21 32.03 5.72
C MET A 863 -17.68 31.95 7.17
N PRO A 864 -18.84 31.33 7.45
CA PRO A 864 -19.39 31.21 8.80
C PRO A 864 -18.52 30.31 9.69
N SER A 865 -18.66 30.43 11.02
CA SER A 865 -18.01 29.56 12.01
C SER A 865 -18.23 28.07 11.77
N ALA A 866 -19.40 27.71 11.21
CA ALA A 866 -19.76 26.35 10.84
C ALA A 866 -18.76 25.71 9.86
N ALA A 867 -18.02 26.48 9.06
CA ALA A 867 -17.01 25.95 8.14
C ALA A 867 -15.84 25.31 8.91
N LEU A 868 -15.27 26.03 9.87
CA LEU A 868 -14.20 25.49 10.72
C LEU A 868 -14.73 24.41 11.68
N ALA A 869 -16.00 24.51 12.10
CA ALA A 869 -16.65 23.46 12.89
C ALA A 869 -16.82 22.14 12.11
N ASP A 870 -17.19 22.19 10.83
CA ASP A 870 -17.26 21.00 9.97
C ASP A 870 -15.87 20.40 9.72
N PHE A 871 -14.87 21.24 9.42
CA PHE A 871 -13.47 20.83 9.33
C PHE A 871 -13.05 20.02 10.57
N TRP A 872 -13.26 20.60 11.75
CA TRP A 872 -12.89 19.97 13.01
C TRP A 872 -13.75 18.76 13.37
N SER A 873 -15.04 18.72 13.03
CA SER A 873 -15.87 17.53 13.23
C SER A 873 -15.32 16.34 12.44
N ARG A 874 -14.86 16.57 11.20
CA ARG A 874 -14.29 15.53 10.34
C ARG A 874 -12.93 15.09 10.87
N LEU A 875 -12.05 16.05 11.15
CA LEU A 875 -10.70 15.76 11.61
C LEU A 875 -10.71 15.08 12.99
N ALA A 876 -11.54 15.56 13.92
CA ALA A 876 -11.72 14.91 15.22
C ALA A 876 -12.33 13.51 15.08
N GLY A 877 -13.24 13.29 14.12
CA GLY A 877 -13.76 11.96 13.82
C GLY A 877 -12.69 10.96 13.38
N VAL A 878 -11.65 11.43 12.66
CA VAL A 878 -10.49 10.61 12.28
C VAL A 878 -9.63 10.25 13.50
N TYR A 879 -9.34 11.25 14.35
CA TYR A 879 -8.40 11.10 15.47
C TYR A 879 -9.05 10.79 16.83
N ILE A 880 -10.37 10.55 16.90
CA ILE A 880 -11.09 10.33 18.16
C ILE A 880 -10.55 9.17 19.02
N ASN A 881 -9.91 8.19 18.39
CA ASN A 881 -9.30 7.04 19.07
C ASN A 881 -7.76 7.16 19.16
N GLN A 882 -7.18 8.34 18.96
CA GLN A 882 -5.74 8.59 18.99
C GLN A 882 -5.35 9.51 20.18
N PRO A 883 -5.21 8.96 21.40
CA PRO A 883 -5.15 9.75 22.63
C PRO A 883 -3.94 10.68 22.77
N ASN A 884 -2.89 10.49 21.95
CA ASN A 884 -1.69 11.34 21.93
C ASN A 884 -1.80 12.52 20.95
N VAL A 885 -2.97 12.74 20.35
CA VAL A 885 -3.26 13.90 19.51
C VAL A 885 -3.85 15.04 20.35
N ILE A 886 -3.36 16.24 20.11
CA ILE A 886 -3.86 17.49 20.66
C ILE A 886 -4.41 18.31 19.49
N PHE A 887 -5.60 18.88 19.66
CA PHE A 887 -6.22 19.70 18.62
C PHE A 887 -5.88 21.17 18.86
N GLY A 888 -4.94 21.72 18.09
CA GLY A 888 -4.69 23.17 18.06
C GLY A 888 -5.66 23.82 17.09
N LEU A 889 -6.63 24.59 17.58
CA LEU A 889 -7.80 24.94 16.76
C LEU A 889 -7.46 25.74 15.49
N MET A 890 -6.42 26.56 15.55
CA MET A 890 -5.97 27.41 14.45
C MET A 890 -4.68 28.13 14.85
N ASN A 891 -3.73 28.23 13.93
CA ASN A 891 -2.58 29.10 14.14
C ASN A 891 -2.99 30.58 14.09
N GLU A 892 -2.60 31.37 15.10
CA GLU A 892 -2.62 32.85 15.11
C GLU A 892 -3.80 33.59 14.43
N PRO A 893 -5.06 33.40 14.86
CA PRO A 893 -6.15 34.29 14.46
C PRO A 893 -5.80 35.76 14.78
N HIS A 894 -6.01 36.67 13.83
CA HIS A 894 -5.62 38.08 14.03
C HIS A 894 -6.60 39.12 13.52
N ASN A 895 -7.52 38.77 12.61
CA ASN A 895 -8.47 39.72 12.02
C ASN A 895 -9.88 39.66 12.63
N GLN A 896 -10.13 38.71 13.53
CA GLN A 896 -11.33 38.62 14.34
C GLN A 896 -11.18 39.47 15.62
N THR A 897 -12.25 40.09 16.10
CA THR A 897 -12.31 40.54 17.51
C THR A 897 -12.31 39.33 18.45
N ALA A 898 -11.93 39.51 19.72
CA ALA A 898 -11.93 38.41 20.70
C ALA A 898 -13.31 37.73 20.82
N ALA A 899 -14.41 38.50 20.76
CA ALA A 899 -15.77 37.97 20.80
C ALA A 899 -16.11 37.14 19.54
N GLN A 900 -15.71 37.61 18.35
CA GLN A 900 -15.91 36.88 17.09
C GLN A 900 -15.11 35.57 17.07
N TRP A 901 -13.85 35.62 17.49
CA TRP A 901 -13.01 34.41 17.55
C TRP A 901 -13.54 33.41 18.57
N LYS A 902 -13.96 33.86 19.76
CA LYS A 902 -14.57 32.98 20.77
C LYS A 902 -15.79 32.23 20.20
N ALA A 903 -16.64 32.91 19.43
CA ALA A 903 -17.79 32.25 18.79
C ALA A 903 -17.35 31.14 17.83
N VAL A 904 -16.37 31.41 16.96
CA VAL A 904 -15.81 30.42 16.03
C VAL A 904 -15.19 29.23 16.78
N ALA A 905 -14.33 29.51 17.77
CA ALA A 905 -13.65 28.49 18.55
C ALA A 905 -14.62 27.62 19.35
N VAL A 906 -15.68 28.21 19.95
CA VAL A 906 -16.70 27.46 20.67
C VAL A 906 -17.50 26.54 19.74
N ASP A 907 -17.85 27.00 18.52
CA ASP A 907 -18.52 26.14 17.54
C ASP A 907 -17.64 24.95 17.13
N SER A 908 -16.34 25.19 16.90
CA SER A 908 -15.38 24.11 16.64
C SER A 908 -15.21 23.16 17.82
N ILE A 909 -15.09 23.66 19.05
CA ILE A 909 -15.02 22.85 20.26
C ILE A 909 -16.28 21.99 20.39
N ASN A 910 -17.46 22.56 20.23
CA ASN A 910 -18.72 21.82 20.28
C ASN A 910 -18.79 20.74 19.20
N ALA A 911 -18.35 21.03 17.98
CA ALA A 911 -18.30 20.06 16.90
C ALA A 911 -17.32 18.91 17.19
N ILE A 912 -16.14 19.21 17.74
CA ILE A 912 -15.19 18.21 18.23
C ILE A 912 -15.83 17.35 19.32
N ARG A 913 -16.45 17.97 20.33
CA ARG A 913 -17.08 17.25 21.44
C ARG A 913 -18.29 16.42 20.98
N ALA A 914 -19.03 16.87 19.97
CA ALA A 914 -20.14 16.14 19.38
C ALA A 914 -19.72 14.81 18.74
N THR A 915 -18.45 14.66 18.33
CA THR A 915 -17.90 13.36 17.89
C THR A 915 -17.75 12.36 19.04
N GLY A 916 -17.71 12.83 20.30
CA GLY A 916 -17.35 12.06 21.49
C GLY A 916 -15.90 12.26 21.95
N SER A 917 -15.13 13.12 21.28
CA SER A 917 -13.72 13.37 21.60
C SER A 917 -13.51 14.01 22.96
N THR A 918 -12.57 13.47 23.74
CA THR A 918 -12.11 14.01 25.04
C THR A 918 -10.69 14.58 24.98
N HIS A 919 -10.12 14.70 23.77
CA HIS A 919 -8.76 15.21 23.54
C HIS A 919 -8.57 16.61 24.10
N LEU A 920 -7.34 16.92 24.47
CA LEU A 920 -6.93 18.29 24.81
C LEU A 920 -7.12 19.17 23.58
N ILE A 921 -7.84 20.28 23.76
CA ILE A 921 -7.98 21.33 22.75
C ILE A 921 -7.15 22.53 23.17
N LEU A 922 -6.24 22.96 22.29
CA LEU A 922 -5.50 24.20 22.45
C LEU A 922 -6.29 25.32 21.77
N VAL A 923 -6.64 26.33 22.58
CA VAL A 923 -7.55 27.40 22.21
C VAL A 923 -6.74 28.69 22.03
N PRO A 924 -6.47 29.11 20.77
CA PRO A 924 -5.73 30.34 20.50
C PRO A 924 -6.57 31.58 20.81
N GLY A 925 -5.90 32.72 20.97
CA GLY A 925 -6.54 34.03 21.05
C GLY A 925 -6.63 34.73 19.69
N THR A 926 -7.18 35.94 19.67
CA THR A 926 -6.93 36.89 18.56
C THR A 926 -5.63 37.69 18.80
N TRP A 927 -5.28 38.59 17.87
CA TRP A 927 -4.06 39.40 17.86
C TRP A 927 -2.80 38.53 17.84
N TRP A 928 -2.75 37.61 16.87
CA TRP A 928 -1.64 36.68 16.63
C TRP A 928 -1.36 35.78 17.83
N SER A 929 -2.40 35.45 18.60
CA SER A 929 -2.29 34.66 19.84
C SER A 929 -1.23 35.18 20.83
N GLY A 930 -0.88 36.47 20.80
CA GLY A 930 0.26 36.99 21.56
C GLY A 930 0.07 36.94 23.08
N ALA A 931 1.03 36.35 23.80
CA ALA A 931 1.01 36.38 25.27
C ALA A 931 1.07 37.83 25.81
N HIS A 932 1.94 38.66 25.22
CA HIS A 932 2.09 40.07 25.58
C HIS A 932 0.83 40.92 25.37
N SER A 933 -0.08 40.49 24.49
CA SER A 933 -1.27 41.26 24.11
C SER A 933 -2.56 40.68 24.70
N TRP A 934 -2.52 39.53 25.39
CA TRP A 934 -3.69 38.78 25.83
C TRP A 934 -4.75 39.60 26.59
N ILE A 935 -4.30 40.51 27.46
CA ILE A 935 -5.22 41.40 28.20
C ILE A 935 -5.74 42.51 27.28
N ALA A 936 -4.84 43.19 26.58
CA ALA A 936 -5.15 44.39 25.80
C ALA A 936 -5.97 44.09 24.53
N SER A 937 -5.86 42.88 23.98
CA SER A 937 -6.63 42.40 22.82
C SER A 937 -8.09 42.07 23.15
N GLY A 938 -8.45 42.03 24.43
CA GLY A 938 -9.75 41.61 24.92
C GLY A 938 -9.91 40.10 25.09
N ASN A 939 -8.91 39.28 24.76
CA ASN A 939 -8.97 37.82 24.94
C ASN A 939 -9.30 37.47 26.40
N ALA A 940 -8.62 38.09 27.37
CA ALA A 940 -8.84 37.84 28.79
C ALA A 940 -10.29 38.10 29.26
N ALA A 941 -10.91 39.17 28.77
CA ALA A 941 -12.27 39.53 29.15
C ALA A 941 -13.29 38.58 28.52
N GLU A 942 -13.10 38.22 27.24
CA GLU A 942 -14.02 37.34 26.52
C GLU A 942 -13.93 35.90 27.00
N TRP A 943 -12.73 35.40 27.30
CA TRP A 943 -12.53 34.00 27.70
C TRP A 943 -12.76 33.73 29.19
N SER A 944 -12.95 34.76 30.02
CA SER A 944 -13.19 34.58 31.47
C SER A 944 -14.39 33.66 31.74
N GLY A 945 -14.19 32.71 32.66
CA GLY A 945 -15.19 31.70 33.03
C GLY A 945 -15.52 30.65 31.98
N PHE A 946 -14.81 30.61 30.84
CA PHE A 946 -14.96 29.50 29.88
C PHE A 946 -14.44 28.19 30.50
N SER A 947 -15.15 27.10 30.21
CA SER A 947 -14.75 25.76 30.64
C SER A 947 -15.15 24.75 29.58
N ASP A 948 -14.25 23.80 29.35
CA ASP A 948 -14.48 22.58 28.59
C ASP A 948 -13.92 21.39 29.38
N VAL A 949 -14.22 20.16 28.96
CA VAL A 949 -13.75 18.93 29.61
C VAL A 949 -12.22 18.81 29.62
N ASN A 950 -11.51 19.31 28.60
CA ASN A 950 -10.06 19.20 28.49
C ASN A 950 -9.49 20.24 27.51
N PHE A 951 -9.00 21.37 28.03
CA PHE A 951 -8.51 22.48 27.22
C PHE A 951 -7.34 23.25 27.88
N ALA A 952 -6.59 23.99 27.06
CA ALA A 952 -5.63 25.00 27.49
C ALA A 952 -5.63 26.19 26.51
N TYR A 953 -5.25 27.38 26.98
CA TYR A 953 -5.13 28.55 26.11
C TYR A 953 -3.78 28.53 25.40
N GLU A 954 -3.78 28.58 24.07
CA GLU A 954 -2.57 28.65 23.24
C GLU A 954 -2.16 30.10 23.04
N VAL A 955 -0.90 30.40 23.33
CA VAL A 955 -0.29 31.71 23.06
C VAL A 955 1.07 31.57 22.41
N HIS A 956 1.48 32.59 21.67
CA HIS A 956 2.77 32.69 21.02
C HIS A 956 3.56 33.86 21.61
N GLN A 957 4.88 33.73 21.70
CA GLN A 957 5.74 34.81 22.19
C GLN A 957 7.19 34.64 21.74
N TYR A 958 7.56 35.34 20.67
CA TYR A 958 8.96 35.46 20.25
C TYR A 958 9.74 36.45 21.11
N LEU A 959 11.05 36.25 21.17
CA LEU A 959 11.95 37.03 22.03
C LEU A 959 12.42 38.33 21.39
N ASP A 960 12.10 38.55 20.13
CA ASP A 960 12.57 39.69 19.34
C ASP A 960 11.82 40.99 19.67
N SER A 961 12.32 42.09 19.09
CA SER A 961 11.96 43.45 19.51
C SER A 961 10.44 43.73 19.50
N ASP A 962 9.70 43.16 18.55
CA ASP A 962 8.26 43.32 18.38
C ASP A 962 7.42 42.04 18.62
N SER A 963 8.05 40.94 19.06
CA SER A 963 7.42 39.62 19.24
C SER A 963 6.98 38.92 17.95
N SER A 964 7.44 39.36 16.77
CA SER A 964 7.04 38.79 15.48
C SER A 964 7.80 37.53 15.09
N GLY A 965 8.95 37.27 15.71
CA GLY A 965 9.87 36.22 15.30
C GLY A 965 10.62 36.50 14.00
N THR A 966 10.77 37.77 13.63
CA THR A 966 11.41 38.19 12.37
C THR A 966 12.75 38.90 12.57
N HIS A 967 13.12 39.26 13.80
CA HIS A 967 14.40 39.90 14.10
C HIS A 967 15.33 38.98 14.91
N ALA A 968 16.63 39.17 14.73
CA ALA A 968 17.65 38.31 15.33
C ALA A 968 17.90 38.66 16.80
N GLU A 969 17.87 39.94 17.16
CA GLU A 969 18.11 40.41 18.52
C GLU A 969 17.01 40.01 19.48
N CYS A 970 17.37 39.75 20.74
CA CYS A 970 16.41 39.55 21.81
C CYS A 970 16.16 40.87 22.56
N HIS A 971 14.89 41.18 22.83
CA HIS A 971 14.49 42.38 23.56
C HIS A 971 14.93 42.30 25.04
N PRO A 972 15.54 43.35 25.61
CA PRO A 972 15.89 43.38 27.02
C PRO A 972 14.67 43.23 27.95
N GLY A 973 14.70 42.29 28.88
CA GLY A 973 13.58 42.00 29.78
C GLY A 973 12.38 41.32 29.12
N VAL A 974 12.56 40.62 27.99
CA VAL A 974 11.45 40.05 27.19
C VAL A 974 10.59 39.05 27.97
N SER A 975 11.17 38.38 28.96
CA SER A 975 10.42 37.47 29.84
C SER A 975 9.23 38.13 30.54
N ALA A 976 9.24 39.45 30.77
CA ALA A 976 8.12 40.19 31.36
C ALA A 976 6.83 40.12 30.52
N ARG A 977 6.94 39.83 29.21
CA ARG A 977 5.79 39.69 28.29
C ARG A 977 4.87 38.51 28.65
N LEU A 978 5.32 37.56 29.47
CA LEU A 978 4.51 36.44 29.93
C LEU A 978 3.70 36.74 31.20
N ASP A 979 4.04 37.80 31.96
CA ASP A 979 3.56 37.96 33.34
C ASP A 979 2.05 38.14 33.45
N ASP A 980 1.48 38.99 32.59
CA ASP A 980 0.04 39.27 32.62
C ASP A 980 -0.78 38.04 32.21
N PHE A 981 -0.34 37.31 31.18
CA PHE A 981 -0.99 36.07 30.76
C PHE A 981 -0.90 34.99 31.85
N MET A 982 0.29 34.78 32.41
CA MET A 982 0.52 33.80 33.48
C MET A 982 -0.34 34.12 34.72
N THR A 983 -0.44 35.40 35.08
CA THR A 983 -1.30 35.85 36.20
C THR A 983 -2.77 35.58 35.89
N TRP A 984 -3.20 35.87 34.66
CA TRP A 984 -4.58 35.69 34.25
C TRP A 984 -4.99 34.21 34.23
N VAL A 985 -4.22 33.30 33.60
CA VAL A 985 -4.59 31.87 33.56
C VAL A 985 -4.67 31.25 34.95
N LYS A 986 -3.80 31.68 35.88
CA LYS A 986 -3.85 31.24 37.28
C LYS A 986 -5.12 31.71 37.99
N ASN A 987 -5.55 32.95 37.75
CA ASN A 987 -6.78 33.50 38.33
C ASN A 987 -8.03 32.81 37.78
N GLU A 988 -8.01 32.40 36.51
CA GLU A 988 -9.08 31.64 35.87
C GLU A 988 -9.06 30.14 36.19
N ASN A 989 -8.07 29.67 36.96
CA ASN A 989 -7.82 28.25 37.23
C ASN A 989 -7.69 27.41 35.93
N ALA A 990 -7.08 28.02 34.91
CA ALA A 990 -6.79 27.44 33.61
C ALA A 990 -5.27 27.25 33.42
N LYS A 991 -4.88 26.67 32.27
CA LYS A 991 -3.49 26.50 31.87
C LYS A 991 -3.24 27.14 30.51
N GLY A 992 -2.02 27.65 30.32
CA GLY A 992 -1.50 28.10 29.05
C GLY A 992 -0.63 27.03 28.36
N PHE A 993 -0.54 27.10 27.04
CA PHE A 993 0.40 26.35 26.22
C PHE A 993 1.11 27.34 25.29
N LEU A 994 2.45 27.35 25.29
CA LEU A 994 3.23 28.26 24.44
C LEU A 994 3.50 27.59 23.08
N GLY A 995 2.64 27.85 22.09
CA GLY A 995 2.64 27.17 20.79
C GLY A 995 3.87 27.47 19.93
N GLU A 996 4.34 28.72 19.99
CA GLU A 996 5.52 29.17 19.26
C GLU A 996 6.33 30.19 20.06
N PHE A 997 7.64 30.00 20.04
CA PHE A 997 8.67 30.93 20.51
C PHE A 997 10.02 30.54 19.89
N GLY A 998 10.92 31.50 19.74
CA GLY A 998 12.22 31.28 19.12
C GLY A 998 13.19 32.41 19.42
N TRP A 999 14.49 32.13 19.25
CA TRP A 999 15.56 33.13 19.39
C TRP A 999 16.73 32.80 18.46
N SER A 1000 17.51 33.82 18.09
CA SER A 1000 18.72 33.64 17.28
C SER A 1000 19.97 33.49 18.15
N GLN A 1001 21.13 33.31 17.53
CA GLN A 1001 22.42 33.25 18.22
C GLN A 1001 23.02 34.64 18.51
N ASP A 1002 22.23 35.72 18.41
CA ASP A 1002 22.69 37.08 18.72
C ASP A 1002 23.18 37.21 20.17
N ALA A 1003 24.17 38.08 20.38
CA ALA A 1003 24.79 38.30 21.69
C ALA A 1003 23.83 38.84 22.77
N SER A 1004 22.71 39.43 22.37
CA SER A 1004 21.64 39.88 23.29
C SER A 1004 20.80 38.74 23.88
N CYS A 1005 20.76 37.57 23.23
CA CYS A 1005 19.82 36.51 23.56
C CYS A 1005 20.13 35.66 24.82
N PRO A 1006 21.38 35.30 25.17
CA PRO A 1006 21.62 34.31 26.23
C PRO A 1006 20.99 34.62 27.59
N ALA A 1007 21.07 35.88 28.04
CA ALA A 1007 20.48 36.29 29.32
C ALA A 1007 18.95 36.28 29.28
N GLU A 1008 18.38 36.76 28.18
CA GLU A 1008 16.94 36.82 27.96
C GLU A 1008 16.32 35.43 27.83
N VAL A 1009 16.96 34.52 27.10
CA VAL A 1009 16.56 33.11 26.96
C VAL A 1009 16.55 32.42 28.33
N SER A 1010 17.59 32.62 29.14
CA SER A 1010 17.63 32.01 30.48
C SER A 1010 16.48 32.50 31.38
N ALA A 1011 16.19 33.82 31.37
CA ALA A 1011 15.07 34.38 32.11
C ALA A 1011 13.72 33.88 31.58
N PHE A 1012 13.58 33.76 30.26
CA PHE A 1012 12.37 33.29 29.59
C PHE A 1012 12.09 31.82 29.92
N MET A 1013 13.08 30.94 29.76
CA MET A 1013 12.95 29.50 30.08
C MET A 1013 12.65 29.26 31.56
N THR A 1014 13.18 30.11 32.45
CA THR A 1014 12.84 30.05 33.89
C THR A 1014 11.34 30.25 34.14
N LYS A 1015 10.70 31.17 33.41
CA LYS A 1015 9.24 31.39 33.53
C LYS A 1015 8.42 30.24 32.94
N LEU A 1016 8.91 29.60 31.89
CA LEU A 1016 8.25 28.40 31.32
C LEU A 1016 8.33 27.18 32.26
N GLY A 1017 9.18 27.22 33.28
CA GLY A 1017 9.20 26.22 34.35
C GLY A 1017 8.04 26.32 35.36
N ASP A 1018 7.23 27.37 35.29
CA ASP A 1018 6.07 27.58 36.16
C ASP A 1018 4.88 26.71 35.71
N THR A 1019 4.81 25.50 36.26
CA THR A 1019 3.77 24.52 35.94
C THR A 1019 2.38 24.90 36.46
N ASP A 1020 2.25 25.95 37.29
CA ASP A 1020 0.95 26.49 37.68
C ASP A 1020 0.33 27.27 36.53
N ALA A 1021 1.14 27.99 35.73
CA ALA A 1021 0.67 28.68 34.53
C ALA A 1021 0.68 27.78 33.29
N TRP A 1022 1.72 26.97 33.08
CA TRP A 1022 1.98 26.32 31.81
C TRP A 1022 1.73 24.81 31.83
N MET A 1023 1.07 24.34 30.78
CA MET A 1023 0.93 22.92 30.45
C MET A 1023 2.10 22.43 29.58
N GLY A 1024 2.78 23.33 28.87
CA GLY A 1024 3.81 22.96 27.92
C GLY A 1024 4.22 24.07 26.95
N TRP A 1025 5.14 23.77 26.05
CA TRP A 1025 5.62 24.63 24.99
C TRP A 1025 6.09 23.85 23.74
N SER A 1026 6.06 24.49 22.57
CA SER A 1026 6.65 24.01 21.33
C SER A 1026 7.54 25.09 20.71
N TYR A 1027 8.82 24.76 20.48
CA TYR A 1027 9.81 25.70 19.95
C TYR A 1027 9.67 25.87 18.42
N TRP A 1028 9.82 27.09 17.91
CA TRP A 1028 9.81 27.41 16.48
C TRP A 1028 11.27 27.58 15.97
N THR A 1029 11.81 26.72 15.09
CA THR A 1029 11.18 25.58 14.40
C THR A 1029 12.20 24.56 13.89
N ALA A 1030 11.73 23.43 13.40
CA ALA A 1030 12.48 22.40 12.68
C ALA A 1030 11.70 21.92 11.45
N GLY A 1031 12.27 20.98 10.70
CA GLY A 1031 11.64 20.35 9.55
C GLY A 1031 12.34 20.66 8.24
N PRO A 1032 11.88 20.04 7.14
CA PRO A 1032 12.48 20.23 5.84
C PRO A 1032 12.44 21.71 5.42
N TRP A 1033 13.50 22.14 4.73
CA TRP A 1033 13.74 23.52 4.29
C TRP A 1033 14.11 24.53 5.38
N MET A 1034 14.20 24.11 6.66
CA MET A 1034 14.55 25.00 7.77
C MET A 1034 16.05 25.18 8.02
N ASP A 1035 16.94 24.52 7.28
CA ASP A 1035 18.37 24.46 7.61
C ASP A 1035 19.07 25.81 7.80
N ASN A 1036 18.62 26.85 7.09
CA ASN A 1036 19.21 28.19 7.07
C ASN A 1036 18.39 29.25 7.82
N TYR A 1037 17.25 28.90 8.40
CA TYR A 1037 16.43 29.84 9.14
C TYR A 1037 17.05 30.17 10.50
N MET A 1038 17.00 31.44 10.93
CA MET A 1038 17.77 31.95 12.07
C MET A 1038 17.40 31.32 13.42
N PHE A 1039 16.17 30.83 13.57
CA PHE A 1039 15.71 30.15 14.79
C PHE A 1039 15.71 28.63 14.65
N SER A 1040 16.15 28.08 13.52
CA SER A 1040 16.05 26.66 13.23
C SER A 1040 16.84 25.79 14.21
N VAL A 1041 16.20 24.71 14.67
CA VAL A 1041 16.84 23.59 15.38
C VAL A 1041 16.94 22.33 14.53
N GLN A 1042 16.69 22.44 13.22
CA GLN A 1042 16.89 21.36 12.27
C GLN A 1042 18.37 20.93 12.22
N PRO A 1043 18.70 19.65 12.46
CA PRO A 1043 20.09 19.20 12.45
C PRO A 1043 20.67 19.19 11.03
N THR A 1044 21.97 19.47 10.91
CA THR A 1044 22.67 19.28 9.63
C THR A 1044 23.21 17.85 9.52
N GLY A 1045 23.15 17.25 8.33
CA GLY A 1045 23.70 15.91 8.06
C GLY A 1045 22.80 14.74 8.48
N LEU A 1046 21.50 15.01 8.70
CA LEU A 1046 20.51 13.96 8.94
C LEU A 1046 20.45 13.03 7.71
N GLY A 1047 20.70 11.72 7.90
CA GLY A 1047 20.73 10.72 6.83
C GLY A 1047 22.10 10.51 6.15
N THR A 1048 23.13 11.29 6.46
CA THR A 1048 24.48 11.16 5.84
C THR A 1048 25.52 10.52 6.76
N GLY A 1049 25.10 9.95 7.90
CA GLY A 1049 25.96 9.23 8.86
C GLY A 1049 26.75 10.12 9.84
N THR A 1050 26.64 11.45 9.76
CA THR A 1050 27.19 12.40 10.75
C THR A 1050 26.19 13.54 10.97
N VAL A 1051 25.55 13.55 12.13
CA VAL A 1051 24.51 14.53 12.50
C VAL A 1051 25.10 15.59 13.43
N VAL A 1052 24.85 16.87 13.14
CA VAL A 1052 25.33 18.00 13.95
C VAL A 1052 24.15 18.84 14.45
N ASP A 1053 24.10 19.04 15.77
CA ASP A 1053 23.07 19.80 16.47
C ASP A 1053 23.21 21.32 16.23
N LYS A 1054 22.08 22.04 16.20
CA LYS A 1054 22.06 23.50 16.19
C LYS A 1054 22.16 24.06 17.62
N PRO A 1055 22.81 25.22 17.84
CA PRO A 1055 23.07 25.75 19.19
C PRO A 1055 21.85 25.94 20.11
N PRO A 1056 20.65 26.39 19.64
CA PRO A 1056 19.49 26.52 20.53
C PRO A 1056 19.04 25.19 21.15
N LEU A 1057 19.33 24.07 20.49
CA LEU A 1057 18.91 22.74 20.94
C LEU A 1057 19.47 22.39 22.33
N THR A 1058 20.71 22.76 22.63
CA THR A 1058 21.34 22.50 23.94
C THR A 1058 20.56 23.15 25.09
N VAL A 1059 20.08 24.38 24.87
CA VAL A 1059 19.26 25.09 25.88
C VAL A 1059 17.92 24.40 26.04
N LEU A 1060 17.26 24.05 24.93
CA LEU A 1060 15.97 23.34 24.96
C LEU A 1060 16.09 22.01 25.73
N GLN A 1061 17.12 21.21 25.44
CA GLN A 1061 17.34 19.93 26.10
C GLN A 1061 17.56 20.05 27.61
N SER A 1062 18.22 21.11 28.07
CA SER A 1062 18.43 21.36 29.51
C SER A 1062 17.16 21.73 30.27
N ASN A 1063 16.06 22.01 29.56
CA ASN A 1063 14.76 22.41 30.11
C ASN A 1063 13.65 21.39 29.84
N LEU A 1064 13.99 20.18 29.35
CA LEU A 1064 13.05 19.09 29.12
C LEU A 1064 12.59 18.46 30.44
#